data_AF-A0A0W0EDH8-F1
#
_entry.id   AF-A0A0W0EDH8-F1
#
_cell.length_a   1.000
_cell.length_b   1.000
_cell.length_c   1.000
_cell.angle_alpha   90.00
_cell.angle_beta   90.00
_cell.angle_gamma   90.00
#
_symmetry.space_group_name_H-M   'P 1'
#
loop_
_entity.id
_entity.type
_entity.pdbx_description
1 polymer ?
#
loop_
_entity_poly.entity_id
_entity_poly.type
_entity_poly.pdbx_seq_one_letter_code
_entity_poly.pdbx_strand_id
1 'polypeptide(L)'
;MVDGGKTLVEALKNPLLSSSRLIKLLRADSKVPTVAAAIKLIETHGPIHESFHTPRHVDKGAHFAYSIPQNRTGYSPLLVNEKALKDMNIIRDQELTKILDGETLYYDESRAIFPYSTNYAGFQFGQFAGQLGDGRVVNLFDLKDKSGEWQTLQIKGSGLTPFSRFADGKAVLRSSIREYIISESLHAIGIPSTRSLQLTLLPTTKAQRGGTVEPCANYCRFAPTWLRLGHFDIYRWKFDIQSMAKLSDYVIEEVFHNNIEQEDLNEYTIDYFPDEPGQPNPECTAIDSKSTTKYDLMFRKIVNLNAECVAYWQAYGFLNGVLNTDNTSILGLSIDFGPFSFMDQFDPQYTPNHDDSMRRYCFANQPGIVWWNLLQFGQAISVLLGSGKYNLPTVLKAKDIGDIDKGTQRQLLDRVNSLIHLCGNEYKYRFTSKYVELMAKRLGVDVDAFIPEGDKQTRAKHINIFLKETIEPLLEVLQYTKVDYNNFFYKLEEYNGSQHVNSDSLDDFMGLNPHYVRLFFSAEEFALLGRYYCGEHTMNSDVKAALEYLQKIKQWTTALGKLPRSNAKHVNPKFIPRSWMFEEVIDDLTLQLRDGHKPDLSALQKLSNMSTNPYDPAQWDQTRPDLQERWLQEQHPSKLMKQASCSS
;
A
#
# COMPACT_ATOMS: atom_id res chain seq x y z
N MET A 1 -27.30 13.75 1.18
CA MET A 1 -28.01 13.64 -0.11
C MET A 1 -27.91 14.97 -0.83
N VAL A 2 -27.02 15.06 -1.82
CA VAL A 2 -27.05 16.07 -2.88
C VAL A 2 -26.92 15.24 -4.16
N ASP A 3 -28.06 14.84 -4.71
CA ASP A 3 -28.14 14.11 -5.98
C ASP A 3 -27.95 15.11 -7.11
N GLY A 4 -26.77 15.03 -7.74
CA GLY A 4 -26.29 15.93 -8.78
C GLY A 4 -24.79 16.14 -8.62
N GLY A 5 -23.99 15.52 -9.50
CA GLY A 5 -22.55 15.77 -9.53
C GLY A 5 -22.26 17.25 -9.78
N LYS A 6 -21.14 17.73 -9.25
CA LYS A 6 -20.70 19.15 -9.31
C LYS A 6 -19.39 19.27 -10.08
N THR A 7 -19.16 20.39 -10.75
CA THR A 7 -17.84 20.67 -11.35
C THR A 7 -16.80 20.81 -10.25
N LEU A 8 -15.53 20.60 -10.58
CA LEU A 8 -14.44 20.82 -9.63
C LEU A 8 -14.42 22.27 -9.13
N VAL A 9 -14.64 23.24 -10.01
CA VAL A 9 -14.63 24.66 -9.63
C VAL A 9 -15.77 25.01 -8.67
N GLU A 10 -16.98 24.46 -8.86
CA GLU A 10 -18.08 24.63 -7.91
C GLU A 10 -17.73 24.03 -6.54
N ALA A 11 -17.14 22.82 -6.52
CA ALA A 11 -16.68 22.20 -5.28
C ALA A 11 -15.61 23.06 -4.60
N LEU A 12 -14.65 23.59 -5.37
CA LEU A 12 -13.56 24.44 -4.91
C LEU A 12 -14.00 25.82 -4.44
N LYS A 13 -15.18 26.31 -4.83
CA LYS A 13 -15.78 27.54 -4.31
C LYS A 13 -16.64 27.34 -3.06
N ASN A 14 -17.03 26.10 -2.75
CA ASN A 14 -17.84 25.79 -1.59
C ASN A 14 -16.99 25.44 -0.34
N PRO A 15 -17.06 26.22 0.76
CA PRO A 15 -16.28 25.99 1.97
C PRO A 15 -16.62 24.70 2.72
N LEU A 16 -17.81 24.12 2.49
CA LEU A 16 -18.20 22.84 3.07
C LEU A 16 -17.62 21.64 2.31
N LEU A 17 -17.13 21.86 1.10
CA LEU A 17 -16.74 20.79 0.17
C LEU A 17 -15.25 20.82 -0.18
N SER A 18 -14.54 21.91 0.11
CA SER A 18 -13.11 22.05 -0.19
C SER A 18 -12.34 22.74 0.94
N SER A 19 -11.04 22.52 1.01
CA SER A 19 -10.16 23.16 1.99
C SER A 19 -8.69 23.05 1.54
N SER A 20 -7.79 23.53 2.39
CA SER A 20 -6.41 23.06 2.46
C SER A 20 -6.05 22.98 3.92
N ARG A 21 -6.42 21.85 4.55
CA ARG A 21 -6.31 21.67 6.01
C ARG A 21 -4.87 21.80 6.46
N LEU A 22 -3.94 21.24 5.69
CA LEU A 22 -2.51 21.29 5.97
C LEU A 22 -1.98 22.73 5.98
N ILE A 23 -2.34 23.55 4.98
CA ILE A 23 -1.91 24.96 4.93
C ILE A 23 -2.45 25.75 6.11
N LYS A 24 -3.73 25.53 6.48
CA LYS A 24 -4.38 26.27 7.56
C LYS A 24 -3.76 25.99 8.92
N LEU A 25 -3.31 24.76 9.13
CA LEU A 25 -2.96 24.27 10.47
C LEU A 25 -1.47 24.09 10.66
N LEU A 26 -0.69 23.77 9.62
CA LEU A 26 0.75 23.54 9.72
C LEU A 26 1.57 24.76 9.25
N ARG A 27 2.87 24.70 9.48
CA ARG A 27 3.78 25.83 9.21
C ARG A 27 4.47 25.69 7.85
N ALA A 28 4.38 26.73 7.03
CA ALA A 28 5.11 26.86 5.77
C ALA A 28 6.61 27.17 5.97
N ASP A 29 7.41 26.84 4.96
CA ASP A 29 8.78 27.31 4.77
C ASP A 29 8.88 28.85 4.79
N SER A 30 9.91 29.41 5.41
CA SER A 30 9.96 30.88 5.59
C SER A 30 10.21 31.65 4.30
N LYS A 31 10.78 30.99 3.26
CA LYS A 31 11.00 31.59 1.94
C LYS A 31 9.69 32.07 1.30
N VAL A 32 8.59 31.36 1.54
CA VAL A 32 7.23 31.78 1.14
C VAL A 32 6.29 31.45 2.30
N PRO A 33 6.07 32.39 3.23
CA PRO A 33 5.45 32.05 4.51
C PRO A 33 3.91 32.01 4.47
N THR A 34 3.28 32.61 3.46
CA THR A 34 1.81 32.75 3.38
C THR A 34 1.30 32.55 1.95
N VAL A 35 0.01 32.24 1.83
CA VAL A 35 -0.67 32.18 0.52
C VAL A 35 -0.62 33.53 -0.19
N ALA A 36 -0.81 34.64 0.53
CA ALA A 36 -0.69 36.00 -0.01
C ALA A 36 0.70 36.25 -0.64
N ALA A 37 1.76 35.82 0.04
CA ALA A 37 3.12 35.95 -0.49
C ALA A 37 3.33 35.08 -1.74
N ALA A 38 2.77 33.87 -1.76
CA ALA A 38 2.83 32.97 -2.91
C ALA A 38 2.08 33.54 -4.14
N ILE A 39 0.87 34.09 -3.93
CA ILE A 39 0.09 34.75 -4.99
C ILE A 39 0.84 35.96 -5.54
N LYS A 40 1.36 36.82 -4.65
CA LYS A 40 2.16 37.99 -5.06
C LYS A 40 3.37 37.59 -5.92
N LEU A 41 4.02 36.47 -5.60
CA LEU A 41 5.13 35.96 -6.41
C LEU A 41 4.68 35.56 -7.82
N ILE A 42 3.55 34.87 -7.95
CA ILE A 42 2.96 34.51 -9.26
C ILE A 42 2.61 35.78 -10.03
N GLU A 43 1.95 36.75 -9.41
CA GLU A 43 1.53 37.99 -10.09
C GLU A 43 2.72 38.85 -10.53
N THR A 44 3.80 38.88 -9.74
CA THR A 44 4.96 39.73 -10.01
C THR A 44 5.94 39.10 -11.00
N HIS A 45 6.19 37.78 -10.90
CA HIS A 45 7.26 37.10 -11.63
C HIS A 45 6.78 35.94 -12.51
N GLY A 46 5.48 35.64 -12.48
CA GLY A 46 4.91 34.46 -13.12
C GLY A 46 5.18 33.15 -12.38
N PRO A 47 4.66 32.03 -12.92
CA PRO A 47 4.72 30.72 -12.28
C PRO A 47 6.09 30.02 -12.38
N ILE A 48 7.14 30.67 -12.91
CA ILE A 48 8.46 30.04 -13.10
C ILE A 48 9.43 30.43 -11.97
N HIS A 49 8.96 31.18 -10.97
CA HIS A 49 9.81 31.74 -9.92
C HIS A 49 10.57 30.68 -9.13
N GLU A 50 11.87 30.93 -8.88
CA GLU A 50 12.80 30.02 -8.22
C GLU A 50 12.35 29.56 -6.83
N SER A 51 11.56 30.35 -6.11
CA SER A 51 11.01 29.97 -4.80
C SER A 51 10.19 28.67 -4.84
N PHE A 52 9.50 28.40 -5.96
CA PHE A 52 8.65 27.22 -6.12
C PHE A 52 9.40 25.99 -6.67
N HIS A 53 10.50 26.21 -7.40
CA HIS A 53 11.12 25.16 -8.23
C HIS A 53 12.60 24.91 -7.94
N THR A 54 13.20 25.63 -7.00
CA THR A 54 14.62 25.44 -6.65
C THR A 54 14.76 24.50 -5.44
N PRO A 55 15.42 23.35 -5.61
CA PRO A 55 15.71 22.42 -4.52
C PRO A 55 16.51 23.07 -3.40
N ARG A 56 16.15 22.81 -2.15
CA ARG A 56 16.82 23.38 -0.96
C ARG A 56 16.49 22.61 0.32
N HIS A 57 17.30 22.82 1.35
CA HIS A 57 16.88 22.53 2.72
C HIS A 57 15.91 23.60 3.21
N VAL A 58 14.76 23.17 3.73
CA VAL A 58 13.78 24.09 4.32
C VAL A 58 14.09 24.32 5.80
N ASP A 59 13.56 25.41 6.35
CA ASP A 59 13.87 25.82 7.72
C ASP A 59 13.43 24.82 8.79
N LYS A 60 13.99 24.97 10.00
CA LYS A 60 13.51 24.25 11.19
C LYS A 60 12.05 24.64 11.47
N GLY A 61 11.22 23.62 11.65
CA GLY A 61 9.78 23.74 11.90
C GLY A 61 8.88 23.90 10.67
N ALA A 62 9.43 23.94 9.45
CA ALA A 62 8.62 23.89 8.24
C ALA A 62 8.05 22.48 8.02
N HIS A 63 6.74 22.41 7.78
CA HIS A 63 6.02 21.18 7.45
C HIS A 63 5.81 21.00 5.94
N PHE A 64 5.80 22.11 5.22
CA PHE A 64 5.64 22.15 3.77
C PHE A 64 6.28 23.41 3.21
N ALA A 65 6.42 23.47 1.89
CA ALA A 65 6.73 24.68 1.15
C ALA A 65 5.70 24.86 0.04
N TYR A 66 5.29 26.11 -0.23
CA TYR A 66 4.46 26.37 -1.41
C TYR A 66 5.27 26.05 -2.67
N SER A 67 4.60 25.45 -3.63
CA SER A 67 5.18 24.93 -4.88
C SER A 67 4.06 24.76 -5.87
N ILE A 68 4.29 25.02 -7.14
CA ILE A 68 3.28 24.85 -8.20
C ILE A 68 3.76 23.84 -9.23
N PRO A 69 2.87 23.19 -10.00
CA PRO A 69 3.27 22.45 -11.18
C PRO A 69 4.05 23.32 -12.17
N GLN A 70 5.16 22.79 -12.70
CA GLN A 70 5.89 23.42 -13.79
C GLN A 70 5.08 23.27 -15.08
N ASN A 71 4.81 24.40 -15.75
CA ASN A 71 4.10 24.40 -17.01
C ASN A 71 4.84 23.59 -18.09
N ARG A 72 4.09 22.81 -18.88
CA ARG A 72 4.57 21.96 -19.98
C ARG A 72 3.77 22.24 -21.25
N THR A 73 4.16 21.62 -22.37
CA THR A 73 3.44 21.74 -23.63
C THR A 73 2.87 20.40 -24.08
N GLY A 74 1.69 20.43 -24.71
CA GLY A 74 1.09 19.25 -25.35
C GLY A 74 0.44 18.24 -24.39
N TYR A 75 -0.13 18.70 -23.27
CA TYR A 75 -0.88 17.83 -22.34
C TYR A 75 -1.88 16.94 -23.10
N SER A 76 -1.72 15.62 -22.95
CA SER A 76 -2.55 14.64 -23.64
C SER A 76 -3.08 13.60 -22.64
N PRO A 77 -4.27 13.83 -22.04
CA PRO A 77 -4.91 12.86 -21.15
C PRO A 77 -5.06 11.50 -21.83
N LEU A 78 -4.52 10.45 -21.21
CA LEU A 78 -4.59 9.07 -21.71
C LEU A 78 -5.73 8.30 -21.05
N LEU A 79 -5.84 8.40 -19.71
CA LEU A 79 -6.88 7.73 -18.93
C LEU A 79 -7.49 8.71 -17.93
N VAL A 80 -8.81 8.61 -17.77
CA VAL A 80 -9.59 9.31 -16.74
C VAL A 80 -10.44 8.27 -16.03
N ASN A 81 -10.37 8.24 -14.70
CA ASN A 81 -11.05 7.24 -13.89
C ASN A 81 -12.45 7.70 -13.54
N GLU A 82 -13.43 7.33 -14.36
CA GLU A 82 -14.83 7.72 -14.17
C GLU A 82 -15.42 7.18 -12.85
N LYS A 83 -14.96 6.02 -12.37
CA LYS A 83 -15.39 5.47 -11.06
C LYS A 83 -14.86 6.32 -9.91
N ALA A 84 -13.59 6.71 -9.95
CA ALA A 84 -13.02 7.59 -8.92
C ALA A 84 -13.62 8.99 -8.96
N LEU A 85 -13.95 9.54 -10.14
CA LEU A 85 -14.68 10.81 -10.24
C LEU A 85 -16.07 10.72 -9.59
N LYS A 86 -16.77 9.61 -9.79
CA LYS A 86 -18.05 9.33 -9.10
C LYS A 86 -17.86 9.19 -7.59
N ASP A 87 -16.78 8.53 -7.14
CA ASP A 87 -16.43 8.44 -5.72
C ASP A 87 -16.17 9.83 -5.12
N MET A 88 -15.51 10.72 -5.86
CA MET A 88 -15.26 12.10 -5.46
C MET A 88 -16.50 13.01 -5.58
N ASN A 89 -17.60 12.54 -6.17
CA ASN A 89 -18.77 13.33 -6.53
C ASN A 89 -18.41 14.55 -7.40
N ILE A 90 -17.57 14.36 -8.41
CA ILE A 90 -17.12 15.40 -9.35
C ILE A 90 -17.52 15.01 -10.77
N ILE A 91 -18.09 15.96 -11.54
CA ILE A 91 -18.35 15.76 -12.97
C ILE A 91 -17.13 16.16 -13.80
N ARG A 92 -16.96 15.46 -14.91
CA ARG A 92 -15.91 15.73 -15.86
C ARG A 92 -16.24 16.93 -16.73
N ASP A 93 -15.35 17.92 -16.74
CA ASP A 93 -15.35 19.04 -17.66
C ASP A 93 -13.91 19.37 -18.11
N GLN A 94 -13.77 20.34 -19.02
CA GLN A 94 -12.46 20.73 -19.55
C GLN A 94 -11.56 21.34 -18.47
N GLU A 95 -12.13 22.07 -17.53
CA GLU A 95 -11.38 22.77 -16.48
C GLU A 95 -10.81 21.78 -15.45
N LEU A 96 -11.59 20.75 -15.07
CA LEU A 96 -11.11 19.61 -14.30
C LEU A 96 -9.87 19.03 -14.97
N THR A 97 -9.96 18.66 -16.26
CA THR A 97 -8.84 18.03 -16.97
C THR A 97 -7.56 18.85 -16.87
N LYS A 98 -7.65 20.17 -17.07
CA LYS A 98 -6.51 21.11 -16.99
C LYS A 98 -5.97 21.32 -15.59
N ILE A 99 -6.81 21.24 -14.56
CA ILE A 99 -6.34 21.32 -13.18
C ILE A 99 -5.65 20.01 -12.79
N LEU A 100 -6.22 18.86 -13.18
CA LEU A 100 -5.67 17.55 -12.83
C LEU A 100 -4.35 17.23 -13.54
N ASP A 101 -4.11 17.77 -14.74
CA ASP A 101 -2.80 17.63 -15.40
C ASP A 101 -1.79 18.72 -15.03
N GLY A 102 -2.23 19.76 -14.32
CA GLY A 102 -1.41 20.88 -13.88
C GLY A 102 -1.13 21.93 -14.97
N GLU A 103 -1.91 21.95 -16.06
CA GLU A 103 -1.94 23.06 -17.03
C GLU A 103 -2.46 24.35 -16.38
N THR A 104 -3.51 24.25 -15.57
CA THR A 104 -4.14 25.38 -14.87
C THR A 104 -3.99 25.24 -13.36
N LEU A 105 -3.82 26.39 -12.68
CA LEU A 105 -3.76 26.47 -11.23
C LEU A 105 -5.08 27.02 -10.66
N TYR A 106 -5.52 26.44 -9.55
CA TYR A 106 -6.53 27.04 -8.69
C TYR A 106 -5.90 27.44 -7.35
N TYR A 107 -6.11 28.68 -6.95
CA TYR A 107 -5.74 29.19 -5.64
C TYR A 107 -6.78 30.20 -5.13
N ASP A 108 -6.94 30.27 -3.82
CA ASP A 108 -7.88 31.16 -3.15
C ASP A 108 -7.30 31.55 -1.78
N GLU A 109 -6.84 32.80 -1.67
CA GLU A 109 -6.24 33.35 -0.45
C GLU A 109 -7.20 33.31 0.74
N SER A 110 -8.45 33.71 0.52
CA SER A 110 -9.47 33.79 1.57
C SER A 110 -9.78 32.43 2.20
N ARG A 111 -9.47 31.37 1.45
CA ARG A 111 -9.67 29.98 1.85
C ARG A 111 -8.40 29.23 2.18
N ALA A 112 -7.26 29.90 2.12
CA ALA A 112 -5.92 29.33 2.26
C ALA A 112 -5.65 28.16 1.30
N ILE A 113 -6.22 28.20 0.09
CA ILE A 113 -5.99 27.20 -0.95
C ILE A 113 -4.85 27.68 -1.83
N PHE A 114 -3.76 26.91 -1.86
CA PHE A 114 -2.64 27.13 -2.76
C PHE A 114 -1.86 25.81 -2.91
N PRO A 115 -1.26 25.50 -4.07
CA PRO A 115 -0.49 24.27 -4.22
C PRO A 115 0.79 24.21 -3.35
N TYR A 116 1.13 23.03 -2.83
CA TYR A 116 2.26 22.86 -1.89
C TYR A 116 2.93 21.48 -1.97
N SER A 117 4.15 21.39 -1.47
CA SER A 117 4.93 20.14 -1.35
C SER A 117 5.27 19.91 0.12
N THR A 118 5.11 18.69 0.64
CA THR A 118 5.39 18.41 2.04
C THR A 118 6.88 18.14 2.29
N ASN A 119 7.32 18.48 3.51
CA ASN A 119 8.67 18.25 4.01
C ASN A 119 8.69 16.99 4.88
N TYR A 120 9.53 16.03 4.54
CA TYR A 120 9.75 14.81 5.34
C TYR A 120 11.20 14.32 5.20
N ALA A 121 11.57 13.37 6.05
CA ALA A 121 12.81 12.60 5.97
C ALA A 121 12.46 11.11 5.86
N GLY A 122 13.44 10.22 5.99
CA GLY A 122 13.14 8.78 6.08
C GLY A 122 14.38 7.90 6.15
N PHE A 123 14.15 6.62 6.41
CA PHE A 123 15.15 5.56 6.28
C PHE A 123 14.94 4.83 4.96
N GLN A 124 15.95 4.88 4.12
CA GLN A 124 16.00 4.18 2.84
C GLN A 124 16.88 2.95 2.99
N PHE A 125 16.32 1.76 2.76
CA PHE A 125 17.02 0.48 2.97
C PHE A 125 17.65 0.34 4.38
N GLY A 126 17.01 0.92 5.39
CA GLY A 126 17.47 0.91 6.78
C GLY A 126 18.47 2.00 7.15
N GLN A 127 18.92 2.82 6.19
CA GLN A 127 19.85 3.93 6.42
C GLN A 127 19.12 5.28 6.40
N PHE A 128 19.43 6.17 7.35
CA PHE A 128 18.80 7.48 7.40
C PHE A 128 19.26 8.36 6.23
N ALA A 129 18.31 8.90 5.46
CA ALA A 129 18.57 9.62 4.21
C ALA A 129 18.58 11.15 4.36
N GLY A 130 18.41 11.69 5.57
CA GLY A 130 18.28 13.13 5.78
C GLY A 130 16.98 13.69 5.21
N GLN A 131 16.97 14.97 4.82
CA GLN A 131 15.79 15.61 4.24
C GLN A 131 15.45 15.00 2.87
N LEU A 132 14.21 14.56 2.74
CA LEU A 132 13.56 14.14 1.51
C LEU A 132 12.50 15.20 1.15
N GLY A 133 11.22 14.82 1.13
CA GLY A 133 10.10 15.67 0.77
C GLY A 133 9.54 15.34 -0.60
N ASP A 134 8.45 16.01 -0.93
CA ASP A 134 7.72 15.88 -2.18
C ASP A 134 8.53 16.41 -3.38
N GLY A 135 9.52 15.64 -3.84
CA GLY A 135 10.52 16.09 -4.80
C GLY A 135 10.08 16.13 -6.27
N ARG A 136 8.91 15.60 -6.61
CA ARG A 136 8.33 15.61 -7.96
C ARG A 136 6.80 15.62 -7.90
N VAL A 137 6.31 16.29 -6.87
CA VAL A 137 4.95 16.15 -6.37
C VAL A 137 4.46 17.52 -6.00
N VAL A 138 3.23 17.85 -6.35
CA VAL A 138 2.54 19.00 -5.76
C VAL A 138 1.14 18.57 -5.30
N ASN A 139 0.82 18.86 -4.05
CA ASN A 139 -0.52 18.77 -3.48
C ASN A 139 -1.31 20.02 -3.90
N LEU A 140 -2.55 19.86 -4.32
CA LEU A 140 -3.36 20.95 -4.86
C LEU A 140 -4.28 21.55 -3.80
N PHE A 141 -5.13 20.71 -3.22
CA PHE A 141 -6.19 21.08 -2.27
C PHE A 141 -6.86 19.82 -1.69
N ASP A 142 -7.70 20.02 -0.68
CA ASP A 142 -8.57 19.00 -0.11
C ASP A 142 -10.01 19.14 -0.64
N LEU A 143 -10.65 18.02 -0.94
CA LEU A 143 -12.06 17.92 -1.32
C LEU A 143 -12.78 16.86 -0.49
N LYS A 144 -14.06 17.06 -0.21
CA LYS A 144 -14.91 15.98 0.31
C LYS A 144 -15.41 15.07 -0.81
N ASP A 145 -15.25 13.76 -0.60
CA ASP A 145 -15.81 12.73 -1.48
C ASP A 145 -17.33 12.57 -1.27
N LYS A 146 -17.95 11.59 -1.97
CA LYS A 146 -19.39 11.31 -1.87
C LYS A 146 -19.84 10.89 -0.46
N SER A 147 -18.93 10.34 0.35
CA SER A 147 -19.18 9.92 1.72
C SER A 147 -19.00 11.08 2.72
N GLY A 148 -18.46 12.21 2.26
CA GLY A 148 -18.16 13.38 3.09
C GLY A 148 -16.79 13.34 3.74
N GLU A 149 -15.95 12.35 3.38
CA GLU A 149 -14.58 12.20 3.88
C GLU A 149 -13.64 13.11 3.09
N TRP A 150 -12.66 13.70 3.77
CA TRP A 150 -11.68 14.56 3.12
C TRP A 150 -10.67 13.75 2.32
N GLN A 151 -10.34 14.23 1.12
CA GLN A 151 -9.36 13.68 0.20
C GLN A 151 -8.44 14.79 -0.29
N THR A 152 -7.13 14.62 -0.16
CA THR A 152 -6.11 15.54 -0.69
C THR A 152 -5.73 15.11 -2.09
N LEU A 153 -5.90 16.00 -3.08
CA LEU A 153 -5.48 15.76 -4.46
C LEU A 153 -4.03 16.17 -4.66
N GLN A 154 -3.29 15.35 -5.41
CA GLN A 154 -1.86 15.52 -5.66
C GLN A 154 -1.54 15.17 -7.11
N ILE A 155 -0.63 15.92 -7.73
CA ILE A 155 -0.03 15.59 -9.03
C ILE A 155 1.39 15.06 -8.79
N LYS A 156 1.68 13.86 -9.29
CA LYS A 156 3.03 13.29 -9.39
C LYS A 156 3.57 13.53 -10.80
N GLY A 157 4.86 13.87 -10.90
CA GLY A 157 5.48 14.31 -12.15
C GLY A 157 5.36 15.82 -12.41
N SER A 158 4.86 16.58 -11.42
CA SER A 158 4.54 18.00 -11.52
C SER A 158 5.74 18.92 -11.78
N GLY A 159 6.97 18.41 -11.77
CA GLY A 159 8.19 19.18 -11.98
C GLY A 159 9.01 19.37 -10.70
N LEU A 160 10.01 20.25 -10.79
CA LEU A 160 10.88 20.55 -9.67
C LEU A 160 10.12 21.27 -8.55
N THR A 161 10.52 20.93 -7.33
CA THR A 161 10.01 21.48 -6.06
C THR A 161 11.20 21.81 -5.16
N PRO A 162 10.97 22.44 -3.99
CA PRO A 162 12.01 22.62 -2.98
C PRO A 162 12.66 21.32 -2.51
N PHE A 163 12.03 20.16 -2.76
CA PHE A 163 12.41 18.86 -2.25
C PHE A 163 13.00 17.93 -3.32
N SER A 164 13.20 18.40 -4.56
CA SER A 164 13.72 17.53 -5.65
C SER A 164 15.15 17.05 -5.45
N ARG A 165 15.89 17.63 -4.50
CA ARG A 165 17.32 17.35 -4.26
C ARG A 165 18.11 17.50 -5.56
N PHE A 166 18.64 16.40 -6.09
CA PHE A 166 19.40 16.32 -7.35
C PHE A 166 18.57 15.77 -8.52
N ALA A 167 17.31 15.39 -8.29
CA ALA A 167 16.44 14.79 -9.31
C ALA A 167 15.78 15.86 -10.21
N ASP A 168 15.26 15.41 -11.36
CA ASP A 168 14.70 16.27 -12.41
C ASP A 168 13.24 16.71 -12.18
N GLY A 169 12.60 16.25 -11.11
CA GLY A 169 11.20 16.55 -10.80
C GLY A 169 10.18 15.86 -11.71
N LYS A 170 10.60 14.94 -12.59
CA LYS A 170 9.74 14.31 -13.60
C LYS A 170 9.33 12.89 -13.20
N ALA A 171 8.23 12.43 -13.79
CA ALA A 171 7.79 11.03 -13.79
C ALA A 171 7.71 10.53 -15.24
N VAL A 172 8.21 9.32 -15.49
CA VAL A 172 8.14 8.69 -16.82
C VAL A 172 6.82 7.96 -17.02
N LEU A 173 6.37 7.88 -18.28
CA LEU A 173 5.08 7.31 -18.65
C LEU A 173 4.89 5.89 -18.11
N ARG A 174 5.91 5.02 -18.26
CA ARG A 174 5.84 3.62 -17.79
C ARG A 174 5.50 3.51 -16.31
N SER A 175 6.13 4.32 -15.46
CA SER A 175 5.86 4.27 -14.02
C SER A 175 4.52 4.88 -13.66
N SER A 176 4.12 5.94 -14.37
CA SER A 176 2.81 6.54 -14.15
C SER A 176 1.67 5.60 -14.56
N ILE A 177 1.82 4.81 -15.63
CA ILE A 177 0.87 3.75 -16.01
C ILE A 177 0.76 2.68 -14.92
N ARG A 178 1.91 2.17 -14.47
CA ARG A 178 1.97 1.14 -13.43
C ARG A 178 1.29 1.62 -12.14
N GLU A 179 1.64 2.82 -11.69
CA GLU A 179 1.09 3.43 -10.47
C GLU A 179 -0.41 3.73 -10.59
N TYR A 180 -0.86 4.22 -11.74
CA TYR A 180 -2.27 4.52 -12.00
C TYR A 180 -3.16 3.27 -11.88
N ILE A 181 -2.75 2.18 -12.52
CA ILE A 181 -3.57 0.96 -12.58
C ILE A 181 -3.48 0.18 -11.26
N ILE A 182 -2.31 0.06 -10.65
CA ILE A 182 -2.16 -0.74 -9.43
C ILE A 182 -2.92 -0.14 -8.25
N SER A 183 -2.95 1.20 -8.12
CA SER A 183 -3.65 1.86 -7.03
C SER A 183 -5.15 1.50 -7.04
N GLU A 184 -5.74 1.47 -8.22
CA GLU A 184 -7.15 1.13 -8.41
C GLU A 184 -7.40 -0.38 -8.32
N SER A 185 -6.44 -1.20 -8.76
CA SER A 185 -6.53 -2.65 -8.61
C SER A 185 -6.54 -3.07 -7.15
N LEU A 186 -5.64 -2.51 -6.34
CA LEU A 186 -5.60 -2.74 -4.89
C LEU A 186 -6.89 -2.31 -4.22
N HIS A 187 -7.39 -1.10 -4.55
CA HIS A 187 -8.67 -0.63 -4.04
C HIS A 187 -9.83 -1.55 -4.43
N ALA A 188 -9.89 -1.99 -5.69
CA ALA A 188 -10.96 -2.87 -6.17
C ALA A 188 -10.94 -4.25 -5.50
N ILE A 189 -9.77 -4.76 -5.11
CA ILE A 189 -9.61 -6.01 -4.37
C ILE A 189 -9.97 -5.83 -2.87
N GLY A 190 -9.93 -4.60 -2.37
CA GLY A 190 -10.20 -4.26 -0.96
C GLY A 190 -8.94 -3.97 -0.13
N ILE A 191 -7.77 -3.96 -0.76
CA ILE A 191 -6.50 -3.59 -0.11
C ILE A 191 -6.47 -2.06 0.07
N PRO A 192 -6.27 -1.54 1.29
CA PRO A 192 -6.16 -0.10 1.51
C PRO A 192 -5.05 0.51 0.64
N SER A 193 -5.40 1.48 -0.20
CA SER A 193 -4.48 2.10 -1.14
C SER A 193 -4.87 3.54 -1.47
N THR A 194 -3.88 4.34 -1.90
CA THR A 194 -4.14 5.60 -2.61
C THR A 194 -4.93 5.35 -3.89
N ARG A 195 -5.56 6.39 -4.43
CA ARG A 195 -6.44 6.29 -5.59
C ARG A 195 -5.99 7.18 -6.74
N SER A 196 -6.42 6.83 -7.95
CA SER A 196 -6.05 7.47 -9.22
C SER A 196 -7.22 8.21 -9.88
N LEU A 197 -6.96 9.42 -10.38
CA LEU A 197 -7.95 10.20 -11.14
C LEU A 197 -7.61 10.30 -12.64
N GLN A 198 -6.43 10.82 -12.97
CA GLN A 198 -6.07 11.12 -14.36
C GLN A 198 -4.61 10.80 -14.64
N LEU A 199 -4.36 10.16 -15.78
CA LEU A 199 -3.03 9.96 -16.35
C LEU A 199 -2.89 10.81 -17.61
N THR A 200 -1.88 11.68 -17.66
CA THR A 200 -1.65 12.60 -18.76
C THR A 200 -0.25 12.44 -19.34
N LEU A 201 -0.16 12.15 -20.63
CA LEU A 201 1.10 12.15 -21.37
C LEU A 201 1.61 13.56 -21.58
N LEU A 202 2.93 13.74 -21.45
CA LEU A 202 3.65 14.96 -21.79
C LEU A 202 4.60 14.68 -22.97
N PRO A 203 4.12 14.75 -24.23
CA PRO A 203 4.84 14.23 -25.39
C PRO A 203 6.18 14.93 -25.64
N THR A 204 6.25 16.22 -25.32
CA THR A 204 7.46 17.07 -25.47
C THR A 204 8.40 16.99 -24.27
N THR A 205 7.95 16.43 -23.15
CA THR A 205 8.76 16.33 -21.93
C THR A 205 9.41 14.96 -21.87
N LYS A 206 10.74 14.94 -21.84
CA LYS A 206 11.54 13.72 -21.75
C LYS A 206 12.39 13.69 -20.49
N ALA A 207 12.73 12.48 -20.05
CA ALA A 207 13.63 12.24 -18.93
C ALA A 207 14.62 11.11 -19.27
N GLN A 208 15.85 11.22 -18.75
CA GLN A 208 16.88 10.19 -18.89
C GLN A 208 16.73 9.19 -17.73
N ARG A 209 16.58 7.90 -18.03
CA ARG A 209 16.52 6.81 -17.04
C ARG A 209 17.23 5.57 -17.57
N GLY A 210 18.15 5.01 -16.78
CA GLY A 210 18.88 3.79 -17.17
C GLY A 210 19.59 3.88 -18.53
N GLY A 211 20.05 5.08 -18.91
CA GLY A 211 20.69 5.32 -20.22
C GLY A 211 19.73 5.54 -21.39
N THR A 212 18.41 5.49 -21.18
CA THR A 212 17.39 5.70 -22.21
C THR A 212 16.64 7.02 -22.00
N VAL A 213 16.13 7.60 -23.09
CA VAL A 213 15.27 8.79 -23.06
C VAL A 213 13.82 8.34 -23.11
N GLU A 214 13.06 8.62 -22.05
CA GLU A 214 11.68 8.18 -21.90
C GLU A 214 10.69 9.36 -21.98
N PRO A 215 9.48 9.16 -22.54
CA PRO A 215 8.40 10.14 -22.43
C PRO A 215 7.96 10.31 -20.97
N CYS A 216 7.66 11.55 -20.57
CA CYS A 216 7.13 11.86 -19.25
C CYS A 216 5.60 11.86 -19.21
N ALA A 217 5.06 11.74 -18.00
CA ALA A 217 3.64 11.85 -17.74
C ALA A 217 3.39 12.56 -16.39
N ASN A 218 2.25 13.23 -16.31
CA ASN A 218 1.65 13.66 -15.06
C ASN A 218 0.58 12.66 -14.65
N TYR A 219 0.46 12.46 -13.34
CA TYR A 219 -0.48 11.53 -12.75
C TYR A 219 -1.14 12.18 -11.55
N CYS A 220 -2.45 12.42 -11.65
CA CYS A 220 -3.26 12.94 -10.57
C CYS A 220 -3.85 11.81 -9.73
N ARG A 221 -3.65 11.92 -8.42
CA ARG A 221 -3.99 10.93 -7.40
C ARG A 221 -4.60 11.59 -6.18
N PHE A 222 -5.30 10.81 -5.37
CA PHE A 222 -5.90 11.28 -4.12
C PHE A 222 -5.84 10.23 -3.01
N ALA A 223 -5.86 10.74 -1.78
CA ALA A 223 -5.96 9.95 -0.55
C ALA A 223 -6.44 10.85 0.59
N PRO A 224 -6.94 10.30 1.71
CA PRO A 224 -7.39 11.13 2.84
C PRO A 224 -6.28 12.00 3.44
N THR A 225 -5.04 11.53 3.32
CA THR A 225 -3.82 12.25 3.65
C THR A 225 -2.63 11.62 2.92
N TRP A 226 -1.60 12.43 2.65
CA TRP A 226 -0.31 11.99 2.12
C TRP A 226 0.79 11.91 3.18
N LEU A 227 0.41 12.05 4.45
CA LEU A 227 1.34 11.92 5.58
C LEU A 227 1.85 10.48 5.70
N ARG A 228 3.13 10.40 6.08
CA ARG A 228 3.94 9.18 6.12
C ARG A 228 4.74 9.15 7.41
N LEU A 229 5.25 7.99 7.81
CA LEU A 229 6.10 7.89 9.02
C LEU A 229 7.33 8.83 8.92
N GLY A 230 7.90 8.95 7.72
CA GLY A 230 8.99 9.89 7.43
C GLY A 230 8.70 11.38 7.73
N HIS A 231 7.43 11.79 7.83
CA HIS A 231 7.07 13.16 8.23
C HIS A 231 7.40 13.43 9.70
N PHE A 232 7.56 12.40 10.54
CA PHE A 232 8.01 12.56 11.92
C PHE A 232 9.53 12.47 12.04
N ASP A 233 10.18 11.69 11.15
CA ASP A 233 11.63 11.55 11.10
C ASP A 233 12.36 12.89 10.94
N ILE A 234 11.79 13.83 10.18
CA ILE A 234 12.38 15.16 9.97
C ILE A 234 12.47 15.97 11.27
N TYR A 235 11.49 15.86 12.16
CA TYR A 235 11.45 16.63 13.41
C TYR A 235 12.29 15.98 14.50
N ARG A 236 12.37 14.64 14.53
CA ARG A 236 13.37 13.95 15.35
C ARG A 236 14.77 14.41 14.95
N TRP A 237 15.09 14.40 13.65
CA TRP A 237 16.42 14.79 13.16
C TRP A 237 16.77 16.25 13.46
N LYS A 238 15.79 17.14 13.43
CA LYS A 238 15.97 18.58 13.75
C LYS A 238 15.81 18.93 15.23
N PHE A 239 15.56 17.95 16.11
CA PHE A 239 15.26 18.15 17.53
C PHE A 239 14.14 19.21 17.72
N ASP A 240 12.99 19.00 17.07
CA ASP A 240 11.89 19.96 17.01
C ASP A 240 10.61 19.36 17.62
N ILE A 241 10.54 19.36 18.95
CA ILE A 241 9.41 18.79 19.71
C ILE A 241 8.11 19.52 19.38
N GLN A 242 8.15 20.84 19.23
CA GLN A 242 6.95 21.66 18.99
C GLN A 242 6.32 21.36 17.64
N SER A 243 7.12 21.27 16.57
CA SER A 243 6.60 20.95 15.24
C SER A 243 6.14 19.50 15.16
N MET A 244 6.84 18.58 15.84
CA MET A 244 6.39 17.20 15.96
C MET A 244 5.04 17.07 16.66
N ALA A 245 4.86 17.73 17.81
CA ALA A 245 3.59 17.77 18.54
C ALA A 245 2.48 18.38 17.68
N LYS A 246 2.77 19.48 16.99
CA LYS A 246 1.83 20.14 16.08
C LYS A 246 1.38 19.25 14.91
N LEU A 247 2.31 18.51 14.29
CA LEU A 247 1.95 17.51 13.28
C LEU A 247 1.10 16.38 13.88
N SER A 248 1.43 15.95 15.10
CA SER A 248 0.73 14.86 15.79
C SER A 248 -0.71 15.28 16.12
N ASP A 249 -0.90 16.52 16.57
CA ASP A 249 -2.21 17.12 16.81
C ASP A 249 -3.03 17.19 15.52
N TYR A 250 -2.42 17.63 14.40
CA TYR A 250 -3.07 17.61 13.09
C TYR A 250 -3.52 16.20 12.69
N VAL A 251 -2.68 15.18 12.91
CA VAL A 251 -3.07 13.79 12.63
C VAL A 251 -4.27 13.36 13.47
N ILE A 252 -4.26 13.66 14.78
CA ILE A 252 -5.33 13.27 15.69
C ILE A 252 -6.65 13.98 15.33
N GLU A 253 -6.59 15.28 15.11
CA GLU A 253 -7.77 16.14 14.96
C GLU A 253 -8.33 16.11 13.53
N GLU A 254 -7.47 16.21 12.52
CA GLU A 254 -7.88 16.38 11.12
C GLU A 254 -7.86 15.10 10.30
N VAL A 255 -6.95 14.17 10.59
CA VAL A 255 -6.84 12.91 9.84
C VAL A 255 -7.67 11.82 10.51
N PHE A 256 -7.61 11.72 11.84
CA PHE A 256 -8.39 10.75 12.59
C PHE A 256 -9.73 11.28 13.09
N HIS A 257 -10.02 12.58 12.94
CA HIS A 257 -11.29 13.17 13.39
C HIS A 257 -11.57 12.93 14.88
N ASN A 258 -10.52 12.86 15.70
CA ASN A 258 -10.57 12.43 17.11
C ASN A 258 -11.21 11.05 17.34
N ASN A 259 -11.40 10.27 16.27
CA ASN A 259 -11.94 8.92 16.33
C ASN A 259 -10.80 7.93 16.59
N ILE A 260 -10.40 7.77 17.85
CA ILE A 260 -9.36 6.84 18.26
C ILE A 260 -9.89 5.93 19.37
N GLU A 261 -9.80 4.62 19.17
CA GLU A 261 -10.28 3.61 20.11
C GLU A 261 -9.52 3.67 21.44
N GLN A 262 -10.27 3.63 22.55
CA GLN A 262 -9.74 3.66 23.92
C GLN A 262 -9.74 2.26 24.56
N GLU A 263 -9.12 1.28 23.92
CA GLU A 263 -8.86 -0.02 24.55
C GLU A 263 -7.63 0.07 25.48
N ASP A 264 -7.60 -0.76 26.52
CA ASP A 264 -6.46 -0.82 27.43
C ASP A 264 -5.29 -1.56 26.77
N LEU A 265 -4.19 -0.84 26.52
CA LEU A 265 -2.97 -1.39 25.93
C LEU A 265 -2.40 -2.55 26.77
N ASN A 266 -2.67 -2.57 28.07
CA ASN A 266 -2.19 -3.63 28.96
C ASN A 266 -2.79 -5.00 28.67
N GLU A 267 -3.86 -5.10 27.86
CA GLU A 267 -4.35 -6.39 27.35
C GLU A 267 -3.30 -7.13 26.52
N TYR A 268 -2.34 -6.40 25.93
CA TYR A 268 -1.24 -6.95 25.14
C TYR A 268 0.06 -7.15 25.94
N THR A 269 -0.02 -7.17 27.28
CA THR A 269 1.05 -7.74 28.11
C THR A 269 1.29 -9.23 27.79
N ILE A 270 0.25 -9.90 27.29
CA ILE A 270 0.32 -11.24 26.74
C ILE A 270 0.70 -11.15 25.25
N ASP A 271 1.75 -11.87 24.85
CA ASP A 271 2.00 -12.16 23.43
C ASP A 271 1.13 -13.36 23.03
N TYR A 272 0.07 -13.10 22.27
CA TYR A 272 -0.85 -14.14 21.79
C TYR A 272 -0.27 -14.99 20.65
N PHE A 273 0.79 -14.50 20.00
CA PHE A 273 1.46 -15.15 18.87
C PHE A 273 2.98 -15.07 19.05
N PRO A 274 3.54 -15.73 20.09
CA PRO A 274 4.97 -15.68 20.37
C PRO A 274 5.77 -16.43 19.29
N ASP A 275 6.96 -15.92 18.98
CA ASP A 275 7.86 -16.54 17.99
C ASP A 275 8.33 -17.93 18.46
N GLU A 276 8.55 -18.08 19.78
CA GLU A 276 8.81 -19.37 20.43
C GLU A 276 7.76 -19.66 21.53
N PRO A 277 7.04 -20.79 21.46
CA PRO A 277 6.08 -21.16 22.50
C PRO A 277 6.72 -21.32 23.88
N GLY A 278 6.13 -20.69 24.90
CA GLY A 278 6.53 -20.88 26.30
C GLY A 278 7.64 -19.96 26.81
N GLN A 279 8.18 -19.06 25.99
CA GLN A 279 9.03 -17.99 26.49
C GLN A 279 8.18 -16.76 26.86
N PRO A 280 8.19 -16.31 28.13
CA PRO A 280 7.62 -14.99 28.46
C PRO A 280 8.46 -13.92 27.75
N ASN A 281 7.82 -12.84 27.29
CA ASN A 281 8.54 -11.65 26.85
C ASN A 281 8.80 -10.76 28.09
N PRO A 282 10.00 -10.82 28.72
CA PRO A 282 10.26 -10.11 29.98
C PRO A 282 10.28 -8.59 29.82
N GLU A 283 10.35 -8.09 28.58
CA GLU A 283 10.40 -6.66 28.26
C GLU A 283 8.99 -6.03 28.20
N CYS A 284 7.94 -6.86 28.13
CA CYS A 284 6.56 -6.37 28.04
C CYS A 284 5.98 -6.10 29.44
N THR A 285 6.13 -4.87 29.89
CA THR A 285 5.64 -4.39 31.19
C THR A 285 4.39 -3.54 31.04
N ALA A 286 3.45 -3.69 31.97
CA ALA A 286 2.24 -2.89 31.99
C ALA A 286 2.56 -1.41 32.22
N ILE A 287 1.78 -0.53 31.59
CA ILE A 287 1.83 0.91 31.80
C ILE A 287 0.68 1.37 32.70
N ASP A 288 0.83 2.50 33.39
CA ASP A 288 -0.30 3.13 34.08
C ASP A 288 -1.33 3.64 33.06
N SER A 289 -2.46 2.94 32.93
CA SER A 289 -3.54 3.28 31.98
C SER A 289 -4.14 4.67 32.25
N LYS A 290 -4.00 5.24 33.46
CA LYS A 290 -4.43 6.62 33.77
C LYS A 290 -3.50 7.68 33.17
N SER A 291 -2.29 7.27 32.78
CA SER A 291 -1.28 8.12 32.17
C SER A 291 -1.33 8.10 30.63
N THR A 292 -2.25 7.33 30.02
CA THR A 292 -2.44 7.28 28.57
C THR A 292 -2.77 8.65 27.98
N THR A 293 -2.09 9.00 26.89
CA THR A 293 -2.23 10.27 26.17
C THR A 293 -2.87 10.07 24.79
N LYS A 294 -3.30 11.17 24.15
CA LYS A 294 -3.75 11.14 22.76
C LYS A 294 -2.67 10.69 21.77
N TYR A 295 -1.38 10.90 22.09
CA TYR A 295 -0.26 10.47 21.25
C TYR A 295 -0.03 8.96 21.34
N ASP A 296 -0.24 8.37 22.52
CA ASP A 296 -0.19 6.91 22.72
C ASP A 296 -1.23 6.22 21.85
N LEU A 297 -2.46 6.76 21.88
CA LEU A 297 -3.58 6.24 21.09
C LEU A 297 -3.37 6.49 19.58
N MET A 298 -2.77 7.62 19.19
CA MET A 298 -2.38 7.89 17.80
C MET A 298 -1.37 6.85 17.29
N PHE A 299 -0.31 6.59 18.06
CA PHE A 299 0.70 5.59 17.71
C PHE A 299 0.08 4.20 17.55
N ARG A 300 -0.71 3.77 18.54
CA ARG A 300 -1.46 2.52 18.53
C ARG A 300 -2.33 2.39 17.26
N LYS A 301 -3.11 3.43 16.93
CA LYS A 301 -3.97 3.41 15.74
C LYS A 301 -3.17 3.25 14.45
N ILE A 302 -2.05 3.96 14.31
CA ILE A 302 -1.16 3.86 13.14
C ILE A 302 -0.56 2.44 13.04
N VAL A 303 -0.17 1.84 14.16
CA VAL A 303 0.31 0.45 14.24
C VAL A 303 -0.76 -0.52 13.74
N ASN A 304 -1.99 -0.41 14.25
CA ASN A 304 -3.09 -1.31 13.91
C ASN A 304 -3.46 -1.22 12.42
N LEU A 305 -3.57 -0.01 11.87
CA LEU A 305 -3.87 0.20 10.45
C LEU A 305 -2.82 -0.43 9.53
N ASN A 306 -1.53 -0.32 9.89
CA ASN A 306 -0.44 -0.91 9.13
C ASN A 306 -0.39 -2.45 9.28
N ALA A 307 -0.70 -3.00 10.46
CA ALA A 307 -0.80 -4.44 10.68
C ALA A 307 -1.87 -5.08 9.78
N GLU A 308 -3.04 -4.44 9.66
CA GLU A 308 -4.10 -4.93 8.80
C GLU A 308 -3.76 -4.82 7.31
N CYS A 309 -3.18 -3.69 6.88
CA CYS A 309 -2.80 -3.50 5.49
C CYS A 309 -1.76 -4.53 5.01
N VAL A 310 -0.72 -4.78 5.81
CA VAL A 310 0.27 -5.79 5.44
C VAL A 310 -0.29 -7.21 5.50
N ALA A 311 -1.29 -7.49 6.34
CA ALA A 311 -2.02 -8.76 6.29
C ALA A 311 -2.76 -8.97 4.95
N TYR A 312 -3.37 -7.91 4.39
CA TYR A 312 -3.91 -7.94 3.02
C TYR A 312 -2.82 -8.23 1.99
N TRP A 313 -1.66 -7.59 2.10
CA TRP A 313 -0.55 -7.84 1.17
C TRP A 313 -0.11 -9.31 1.19
N GLN A 314 0.03 -9.89 2.38
CA GLN A 314 0.40 -11.29 2.51
C GLN A 314 -0.69 -12.22 1.96
N ALA A 315 -1.95 -11.99 2.31
CA ALA A 315 -3.06 -12.84 1.85
C ALA A 315 -3.21 -12.83 0.32
N TYR A 316 -3.04 -11.67 -0.33
CA TYR A 316 -3.19 -11.51 -1.78
C TYR A 316 -1.89 -11.66 -2.58
N GLY A 317 -0.77 -11.93 -1.91
CA GLY A 317 0.52 -12.03 -2.57
C GLY A 317 0.98 -10.71 -3.17
N PHE A 318 0.63 -9.56 -2.60
CA PHE A 318 1.11 -8.26 -3.08
C PHE A 318 2.46 -7.89 -2.44
N LEU A 319 3.39 -7.41 -3.26
CA LEU A 319 4.70 -6.91 -2.85
C LEU A 319 4.81 -5.45 -3.26
N ASN A 320 5.02 -4.55 -2.29
CA ASN A 320 5.20 -3.13 -2.58
C ASN A 320 6.54 -2.84 -3.30
N GLY A 321 7.61 -3.50 -2.86
CA GLY A 321 8.96 -3.44 -3.44
C GLY A 321 9.91 -2.42 -2.81
N VAL A 322 9.42 -1.31 -2.23
CA VAL A 322 10.26 -0.30 -1.56
C VAL A 322 9.59 0.20 -0.27
N LEU A 323 9.78 -0.55 0.81
CA LEU A 323 9.17 -0.27 2.12
C LEU A 323 10.06 0.59 3.02
N ASN A 324 10.42 1.78 2.54
CA ASN A 324 11.10 2.80 3.35
C ASN A 324 10.11 3.47 4.34
N THR A 325 10.61 4.16 5.38
CA THR A 325 9.72 4.90 6.31
C THR A 325 9.02 6.08 5.63
N ASP A 326 9.66 6.68 4.62
CA ASP A 326 9.06 7.67 3.73
C ASP A 326 8.09 7.07 2.72
N ASN A 327 7.87 5.76 2.68
CA ASN A 327 6.82 5.11 1.86
C ASN A 327 5.76 4.40 2.70
N THR A 328 5.78 4.58 4.03
CA THR A 328 4.80 3.96 4.94
C THR A 328 3.77 5.00 5.38
N SER A 329 2.51 4.80 5.01
CA SER A 329 1.41 5.70 5.32
C SER A 329 1.03 5.65 6.81
N ILE A 330 0.66 6.80 7.38
CA ILE A 330 0.07 6.84 8.73
C ILE A 330 -1.33 6.20 8.78
N LEU A 331 -1.99 6.02 7.63
CA LEU A 331 -3.31 5.40 7.53
C LEU A 331 -3.24 3.91 7.15
N GLY A 332 -2.05 3.32 7.08
CA GLY A 332 -1.89 1.96 6.56
C GLY A 332 -2.33 1.85 5.09
N LEU A 333 -2.21 2.92 4.29
CA LEU A 333 -2.46 2.84 2.85
C LEU A 333 -1.23 2.31 2.11
N SER A 334 -1.46 1.47 1.11
CA SER A 334 -0.48 1.12 0.09
C SER A 334 -0.23 2.35 -0.79
N ILE A 335 1.01 2.84 -0.77
CA ILE A 335 1.43 4.08 -1.45
C ILE A 335 2.77 3.91 -2.18
N ASP A 336 3.05 4.87 -3.07
CA ASP A 336 4.33 5.06 -3.79
C ASP A 336 4.83 3.83 -4.57
N PHE A 337 4.04 3.44 -5.55
CA PHE A 337 4.28 2.24 -6.34
C PHE A 337 5.43 2.43 -7.35
N GLY A 338 6.59 1.88 -7.02
CA GLY A 338 7.72 1.74 -7.94
C GLY A 338 7.79 0.31 -8.50
N PRO A 339 8.72 -0.53 -8.02
CA PRO A 339 8.89 -1.90 -8.47
C PRO A 339 7.98 -2.86 -7.69
N PHE A 340 6.66 -2.66 -7.73
CA PHE A 340 5.72 -3.59 -7.10
C PHE A 340 5.51 -4.84 -7.96
N SER A 341 4.96 -5.89 -7.35
CA SER A 341 4.44 -7.06 -8.07
C SER A 341 3.31 -7.72 -7.28
N PHE A 342 2.40 -8.38 -7.98
CA PHE A 342 1.67 -9.50 -7.40
C PHE A 342 2.48 -10.79 -7.55
N MET A 343 2.32 -11.70 -6.61
CA MET A 343 2.96 -13.00 -6.60
C MET A 343 2.37 -13.86 -7.70
N ASP A 344 3.21 -14.27 -8.65
CA ASP A 344 2.83 -15.25 -9.66
C ASP A 344 2.91 -16.64 -9.06
N GLN A 345 4.11 -17.14 -8.82
CA GLN A 345 4.36 -18.42 -8.16
C GLN A 345 4.77 -18.16 -6.72
N PHE A 346 4.22 -18.92 -5.76
CA PHE A 346 4.54 -18.67 -4.37
C PHE A 346 6.04 -18.89 -4.08
N ASP A 347 6.72 -17.81 -3.73
CA ASP A 347 8.11 -17.81 -3.28
C ASP A 347 8.26 -16.78 -2.14
N PRO A 348 8.45 -17.22 -0.89
CA PRO A 348 8.61 -16.31 0.23
C PRO A 348 9.86 -15.41 0.12
N GLN A 349 10.86 -15.81 -0.67
CA GLN A 349 12.11 -15.09 -0.83
C GLN A 349 12.12 -14.15 -2.04
N TYR A 350 11.04 -14.09 -2.81
CA TYR A 350 10.93 -13.21 -3.96
C TYR A 350 10.90 -11.73 -3.57
N THR A 351 11.68 -10.92 -4.28
CA THR A 351 11.61 -9.45 -4.25
C THR A 351 11.43 -8.92 -5.67
N PRO A 352 10.47 -8.01 -5.90
CA PRO A 352 10.19 -7.47 -7.23
C PRO A 352 11.17 -6.36 -7.62
N ASN A 353 11.94 -5.85 -6.65
CA ASN A 353 12.89 -4.77 -6.84
C ASN A 353 14.28 -5.34 -7.16
N HIS A 354 14.75 -5.10 -8.38
CA HIS A 354 16.10 -5.49 -8.80
C HIS A 354 17.23 -4.83 -7.98
N ASP A 355 16.99 -3.67 -7.36
CA ASP A 355 17.97 -2.96 -6.51
C ASP A 355 18.05 -3.55 -5.10
N ASP A 356 17.07 -4.36 -4.70
CA ASP A 356 17.00 -5.01 -3.39
C ASP A 356 17.84 -6.30 -3.34
N SER A 357 19.15 -6.15 -3.57
CA SER A 357 20.11 -7.28 -3.60
C SER A 357 20.15 -8.08 -2.30
N MET A 358 19.89 -7.43 -1.16
CA MET A 358 19.82 -8.06 0.16
C MET A 358 18.46 -8.69 0.46
N ARG A 359 17.48 -8.58 -0.45
CA ARG A 359 16.10 -9.07 -0.27
C ARG A 359 15.44 -8.53 1.01
N ARG A 360 15.79 -7.29 1.39
CA ARG A 360 15.24 -6.61 2.57
C ARG A 360 13.73 -6.53 2.47
N TYR A 361 13.19 -6.32 1.27
CA TYR A 361 11.77 -6.12 0.99
C TYR A 361 11.13 -7.32 0.28
N CYS A 362 11.71 -8.53 0.40
CA CYS A 362 11.07 -9.74 -0.13
C CYS A 362 9.73 -10.03 0.56
N PHE A 363 8.92 -10.89 -0.07
CA PHE A 363 7.57 -11.21 0.38
C PHE A 363 7.46 -11.51 1.87
N ALA A 364 8.29 -12.45 2.37
CA ALA A 364 8.28 -12.90 3.76
C ALA A 364 8.72 -11.81 4.74
N ASN A 365 9.55 -10.85 4.31
CA ASN A 365 10.06 -9.79 5.17
C ASN A 365 9.09 -8.63 5.33
N GLN A 366 8.07 -8.47 4.48
CA GLN A 366 7.18 -7.30 4.51
C GLN A 366 6.54 -7.06 5.90
N PRO A 367 5.99 -8.06 6.63
CA PRO A 367 5.44 -7.83 7.96
C PRO A 367 6.49 -7.36 8.98
N GLY A 368 7.70 -7.94 8.96
CA GLY A 368 8.78 -7.52 9.85
C GLY A 368 9.31 -6.13 9.52
N ILE A 369 9.39 -5.77 8.24
CA ILE A 369 9.82 -4.44 7.80
C ILE A 369 8.80 -3.37 8.14
N VAL A 370 7.50 -3.65 7.99
CA VAL A 370 6.44 -2.71 8.40
C VAL A 370 6.53 -2.47 9.91
N TRP A 371 6.73 -3.52 10.72
CA TRP A 371 7.00 -3.36 12.15
C TRP A 371 8.27 -2.53 12.42
N TRP A 372 9.36 -2.79 11.70
CA TRP A 372 10.58 -2.00 11.83
C TRP A 372 10.34 -0.51 11.51
N ASN A 373 9.55 -0.21 10.47
CA ASN A 373 9.19 1.18 10.15
C ASN A 373 8.34 1.82 11.26
N LEU A 374 7.40 1.09 11.85
CA LEU A 374 6.59 1.53 13.00
C LEU A 374 7.45 1.75 14.25
N LEU A 375 8.48 0.94 14.46
CA LEU A 375 9.46 1.14 15.53
C LEU A 375 10.25 2.44 15.31
N GLN A 376 10.70 2.72 14.08
CA GLN A 376 11.36 3.99 13.76
C GLN A 376 10.42 5.18 14.01
N PHE A 377 9.13 5.04 13.71
CA PHE A 377 8.13 6.06 14.03
C PHE A 377 7.96 6.23 15.55
N GLY A 378 7.83 5.15 16.32
CA GLY A 378 7.75 5.20 17.79
C GLY A 378 8.97 5.88 18.41
N GLN A 379 10.17 5.63 17.85
CA GLN A 379 11.38 6.36 18.23
C GLN A 379 11.33 7.84 17.84
N ALA A 380 10.79 8.18 16.66
CA ALA A 380 10.63 9.56 16.21
C ALA A 380 9.79 10.39 17.18
N ILE A 381 8.67 9.82 17.64
CA ILE A 381 7.75 10.48 18.59
C ILE A 381 7.96 10.05 20.06
N SER A 382 9.08 9.41 20.38
CA SER A 382 9.36 8.84 21.71
C SER A 382 9.19 9.84 22.85
N VAL A 383 9.55 11.10 22.62
CA VAL A 383 9.40 12.17 23.61
C VAL A 383 7.94 12.42 23.98
N LEU A 384 7.00 12.25 23.02
CA LEU A 384 5.56 12.36 23.26
C LEU A 384 4.97 11.10 23.90
N LEU A 385 5.44 9.91 23.50
CA LEU A 385 4.97 8.64 24.06
C LEU A 385 5.42 8.46 25.51
N GLY A 386 6.69 8.79 25.79
CA GLY A 386 7.29 8.66 27.11
C GLY A 386 6.73 9.64 28.12
N SER A 387 6.20 10.78 27.68
CA SER A 387 5.74 11.83 28.60
C SER A 387 4.63 11.35 29.52
N GLY A 388 3.78 10.44 29.03
CA GLY A 388 2.52 10.13 29.68
C GLY A 388 1.72 11.41 29.97
N LYS A 389 0.65 11.29 30.74
CA LYS A 389 -0.19 12.44 31.08
C LYS A 389 0.54 13.46 31.98
N TYR A 390 1.39 12.96 32.88
CA TYR A 390 1.98 13.77 33.94
C TYR A 390 3.15 14.65 33.47
N ASN A 391 4.03 14.14 32.59
CA ASN A 391 5.19 14.90 32.12
C ASN A 391 4.94 15.64 30.80
N LEU A 392 3.79 15.42 30.14
CA LEU A 392 3.48 16.06 28.86
C LEU A 392 3.55 17.60 28.91
N PRO A 393 3.00 18.30 29.93
CA PRO A 393 3.10 19.76 29.99
C PRO A 393 4.54 20.28 30.08
N THR A 394 5.44 19.52 30.72
CA THR A 394 6.86 19.84 30.82
C THR A 394 7.55 19.63 29.48
N VAL A 395 7.32 18.47 28.86
CA VAL A 395 7.86 18.09 27.55
C VAL A 395 7.49 19.11 26.47
N LEU A 396 6.22 19.55 26.41
CA LEU A 396 5.76 20.51 25.39
C LEU A 396 6.33 21.92 25.57
N LYS A 397 6.85 22.26 26.77
CA LYS A 397 7.52 23.54 27.04
C LYS A 397 9.03 23.48 26.76
N ALA A 398 9.61 22.28 26.73
CA ALA A 398 11.02 22.09 26.43
C ALA A 398 11.32 22.48 24.98
N LYS A 399 12.47 23.12 24.75
CA LYS A 399 12.95 23.39 23.38
C LYS A 399 13.74 22.20 22.86
N ASP A 400 14.44 21.53 23.76
CA ASP A 400 15.23 20.33 23.49
C ASP A 400 15.05 19.30 24.63
N ILE A 401 15.32 18.02 24.34
CA ILE A 401 15.29 16.96 25.36
C ILE A 401 16.28 17.23 26.51
N GLY A 402 17.39 17.92 26.21
CA GLY A 402 18.38 18.35 27.20
C GLY A 402 17.86 19.33 28.24
N ASP A 403 16.72 20.00 27.98
CA ASP A 403 16.06 20.88 28.96
C ASP A 403 15.28 20.11 30.03
N ILE A 404 15.09 18.80 29.84
CA ILE A 404 14.37 17.92 30.77
C ILE A 404 15.37 17.29 31.76
N ASP A 405 15.02 17.21 33.04
CA ASP A 405 15.91 16.61 34.04
C ASP A 405 16.14 15.11 33.80
N LYS A 406 17.31 14.61 34.21
CA LYS A 406 17.73 13.21 33.97
C LYS A 406 16.79 12.16 34.58
N GLY A 407 16.13 12.49 35.70
CA GLY A 407 15.19 11.58 36.36
C GLY A 407 13.94 11.39 35.51
N THR A 408 13.37 12.51 35.05
CA THR A 408 12.24 12.50 34.11
C THR A 408 12.63 11.81 32.81
N GLN A 409 13.79 12.13 32.21
CA GLN A 409 14.26 11.47 30.99
C GLN A 409 14.29 9.94 31.11
N ARG A 410 14.74 9.41 32.25
CA ARG A 410 14.72 7.95 32.51
C ARG A 410 13.30 7.39 32.55
N GLN A 411 12.38 8.07 33.23
CA GLN A 411 10.96 7.66 33.26
C GLN A 411 10.32 7.67 31.86
N LEU A 412 10.67 8.68 31.03
CA LEU A 412 10.20 8.72 29.64
C LEU A 412 10.66 7.48 28.87
N LEU A 413 11.94 7.14 28.96
CA LEU A 413 12.53 5.99 28.25
C LEU A 413 11.91 4.66 28.69
N ASP A 414 11.79 4.44 30.01
CA ASP A 414 11.19 3.22 30.55
C ASP A 414 9.76 3.05 30.03
N ARG A 415 8.96 4.14 30.05
CA ARG A 415 7.59 4.13 29.52
C ARG A 415 7.53 3.86 28.01
N VAL A 416 8.39 4.50 27.21
CA VAL A 416 8.42 4.32 25.75
C VAL A 416 8.67 2.85 25.41
N ASN A 417 9.64 2.23 26.07
CA ASN A 417 9.97 0.82 25.83
C ASN A 417 8.76 -0.06 26.12
N SER A 418 8.12 0.08 27.29
CA SER A 418 6.89 -0.65 27.63
C SER A 418 5.80 -0.48 26.58
N LEU A 419 5.52 0.76 26.16
CA LEU A 419 4.46 1.07 25.19
C LEU A 419 4.75 0.48 23.81
N ILE A 420 6.00 0.54 23.35
CA ILE A 420 6.43 -0.06 22.08
C ILE A 420 6.26 -1.58 22.13
N HIS A 421 6.64 -2.25 23.22
CA HIS A 421 6.45 -3.69 23.36
C HIS A 421 4.96 -4.09 23.38
N LEU A 422 4.12 -3.37 24.11
CA LEU A 422 2.66 -3.59 24.12
C LEU A 422 2.06 -3.45 22.71
N CYS A 423 2.42 -2.38 21.99
CA CYS A 423 1.97 -2.19 20.61
C CYS A 423 2.56 -3.23 19.65
N GLY A 424 3.73 -3.80 19.95
CA GLY A 424 4.32 -4.89 19.18
C GLY A 424 3.52 -6.19 19.31
N ASN A 425 3.12 -6.53 20.53
CA ASN A 425 2.22 -7.67 20.77
C ASN A 425 0.85 -7.43 20.11
N GLU A 426 0.31 -6.21 20.17
CA GLU A 426 -0.90 -5.85 19.45
C GLU A 426 -0.75 -5.96 17.93
N TYR A 427 0.37 -5.48 17.38
CA TYR A 427 0.69 -5.60 15.95
C TYR A 427 0.65 -7.06 15.50
N LYS A 428 1.33 -7.96 16.21
CA LYS A 428 1.29 -9.40 15.93
C LYS A 428 -0.14 -9.93 15.98
N TYR A 429 -0.90 -9.56 17.01
CA TYR A 429 -2.29 -9.99 17.17
C TYR A 429 -3.17 -9.56 15.99
N ARG A 430 -3.14 -8.27 15.64
CA ARG A 430 -3.94 -7.69 14.57
C ARG A 430 -3.56 -8.25 13.21
N PHE A 431 -2.25 -8.33 12.91
CA PHE A 431 -1.73 -8.89 11.67
C PHE A 431 -2.15 -10.35 11.49
N THR A 432 -1.84 -11.22 12.46
CA THR A 432 -2.11 -12.66 12.34
C THR A 432 -3.60 -12.94 12.28
N SER A 433 -4.41 -12.24 13.08
CA SER A 433 -5.87 -12.37 13.04
C SER A 433 -6.45 -11.99 11.68
N LYS A 434 -6.04 -10.83 11.13
CA LYS A 434 -6.53 -10.37 9.83
C LYS A 434 -6.04 -11.26 8.70
N TYR A 435 -4.79 -11.72 8.74
CA TYR A 435 -4.23 -12.62 7.74
C TYR A 435 -4.98 -13.95 7.69
N VAL A 436 -5.23 -14.57 8.85
CA VAL A 436 -6.01 -15.81 8.95
C VAL A 436 -7.45 -15.60 8.49
N GLU A 437 -8.10 -14.51 8.90
CA GLU A 437 -9.45 -14.17 8.43
C GLU A 437 -9.53 -14.10 6.90
N LEU A 438 -8.58 -13.41 6.26
CA LEU A 438 -8.52 -13.28 4.80
C LEU A 438 -8.25 -14.63 4.14
N MET A 439 -7.26 -15.38 4.61
CA MET A 439 -6.92 -16.69 4.03
C MET A 439 -8.07 -17.69 4.17
N ALA A 440 -8.76 -17.70 5.31
CA ALA A 440 -9.95 -18.53 5.52
C ALA A 440 -11.07 -18.16 4.55
N LYS A 441 -11.36 -16.86 4.35
CA LYS A 441 -12.31 -16.39 3.34
C LYS A 441 -11.93 -16.82 1.92
N ARG A 442 -10.65 -16.69 1.55
CA ARG A 442 -10.13 -17.12 0.24
C ARG A 442 -10.27 -18.63 0.02
N LEU A 443 -10.16 -19.42 1.09
CA LEU A 443 -10.36 -20.87 1.08
C LEU A 443 -11.84 -21.28 1.16
N GLY A 444 -12.77 -20.33 1.23
CA GLY A 444 -14.22 -20.58 1.37
C GLY A 444 -14.58 -21.20 2.71
N VAL A 445 -13.89 -20.81 3.79
CA VAL A 445 -14.20 -21.22 5.17
C VAL A 445 -15.05 -20.13 5.83
N ASP A 446 -16.08 -20.55 6.57
CA ASP A 446 -16.86 -19.65 7.42
C ASP A 446 -16.03 -19.31 8.67
N VAL A 447 -15.45 -18.10 8.65
CA VAL A 447 -14.55 -17.63 9.70
C VAL A 447 -15.28 -17.48 11.03
N ASP A 448 -16.52 -17.01 11.02
CA ASP A 448 -17.26 -16.72 12.25
C ASP A 448 -17.71 -18.03 12.92
N ALA A 449 -18.02 -19.05 12.13
CA ALA A 449 -18.31 -20.40 12.63
C ALA A 449 -17.07 -21.11 13.21
N PHE A 450 -15.88 -20.87 12.64
CA PHE A 450 -14.64 -21.53 13.09
C PHE A 450 -13.87 -20.75 14.17
N ILE A 451 -13.87 -19.42 14.10
CA ILE A 451 -13.23 -18.48 15.04
C ILE A 451 -14.35 -17.69 15.70
N PRO A 452 -15.04 -18.26 16.70
CA PRO A 452 -16.19 -17.62 17.31
C PRO A 452 -15.80 -16.31 17.99
N GLU A 453 -16.78 -15.42 18.15
CA GLU A 453 -16.66 -14.27 19.04
C GLU A 453 -16.33 -14.76 20.46
N GLY A 454 -15.43 -14.05 21.14
CA GLY A 454 -14.94 -14.43 22.45
C GLY A 454 -13.73 -13.62 22.87
N ASP A 455 -13.12 -14.00 24.00
CA ASP A 455 -11.92 -13.35 24.49
C ASP A 455 -10.72 -13.56 23.55
N LYS A 456 -9.73 -12.67 23.64
CA LYS A 456 -8.55 -12.67 22.75
C LYS A 456 -7.77 -13.98 22.82
N GLN A 457 -7.69 -14.63 23.98
CA GLN A 457 -6.94 -15.87 24.16
C GLN A 457 -7.62 -17.04 23.44
N THR A 458 -8.94 -17.14 23.57
CA THR A 458 -9.73 -18.15 22.85
C THR A 458 -9.61 -17.96 21.34
N ARG A 459 -9.78 -16.72 20.85
CA ARG A 459 -9.62 -16.42 19.41
C ARG A 459 -8.22 -16.77 18.91
N ALA A 460 -7.17 -16.39 19.63
CA ALA A 460 -5.79 -16.68 19.26
C ALA A 460 -5.50 -18.19 19.16
N LYS A 461 -6.11 -19.03 20.01
CA LYS A 461 -6.00 -20.49 19.92
C LYS A 461 -6.57 -21.03 18.61
N HIS A 462 -7.79 -20.61 18.24
CA HIS A 462 -8.43 -21.03 16.98
C HIS A 462 -7.64 -20.56 15.75
N ILE A 463 -7.15 -19.31 15.78
CA ILE A 463 -6.29 -18.74 14.74
C ILE A 463 -5.02 -19.59 14.58
N ASN A 464 -4.33 -19.93 15.67
CA ASN A 464 -3.12 -20.76 15.63
C ASN A 464 -3.38 -22.17 15.09
N ILE A 465 -4.52 -22.78 15.41
CA ILE A 465 -4.91 -24.09 14.87
C ILE A 465 -5.05 -23.99 13.35
N PHE A 466 -5.80 -23.00 12.84
CA PHE A 466 -5.97 -22.83 11.39
C PHE A 466 -4.67 -22.52 10.67
N LEU A 467 -3.82 -21.69 11.27
CA LEU A 467 -2.51 -21.34 10.71
C LEU A 467 -1.65 -22.60 10.51
N LYS A 468 -1.49 -23.42 11.56
CA LYS A 468 -0.61 -24.61 11.55
C LYS A 468 -1.18 -25.79 10.80
N GLU A 469 -2.50 -26.03 10.91
CA GLU A 469 -3.12 -27.22 10.31
C GLU A 469 -3.60 -26.98 8.88
N THR A 470 -3.78 -25.72 8.46
CA THR A 470 -4.34 -25.38 7.14
C THR A 470 -3.45 -24.45 6.32
N ILE A 471 -3.05 -23.29 6.83
CA ILE A 471 -2.31 -22.32 6.00
C ILE A 471 -0.87 -22.77 5.73
N GLU A 472 -0.11 -23.14 6.75
CA GLU A 472 1.30 -23.53 6.60
C GLU A 472 1.47 -24.71 5.62
N PRO A 473 0.74 -25.84 5.74
CA PRO A 473 0.86 -26.94 4.79
C PRO A 473 0.44 -26.55 3.37
N LEU A 474 -0.56 -25.67 3.20
CA LEU A 474 -0.94 -25.17 1.89
C LEU A 474 0.20 -24.39 1.25
N LEU A 475 0.82 -23.46 1.99
CA LEU A 475 1.91 -22.64 1.47
C LEU A 475 3.13 -23.49 1.09
N GLU A 476 3.43 -24.55 1.84
CA GLU A 476 4.46 -25.53 1.47
C GLU A 476 4.15 -26.20 0.13
N VAL A 477 2.89 -26.63 -0.08
CA VAL A 477 2.45 -27.23 -1.34
C VAL A 477 2.59 -26.22 -2.48
N LEU A 478 2.07 -25.01 -2.33
CA LEU A 478 2.16 -23.96 -3.35
C LEU A 478 3.61 -23.55 -3.64
N GLN A 479 4.48 -23.57 -2.63
CA GLN A 479 5.90 -23.29 -2.80
C GLN A 479 6.59 -24.35 -3.64
N TYR A 480 6.23 -25.62 -3.47
CA TYR A 480 6.80 -26.74 -4.23
C TYR A 480 6.27 -26.79 -5.66
N THR A 481 4.95 -26.78 -5.83
CA THR A 481 4.31 -27.04 -7.13
C THR A 481 4.35 -25.83 -8.06
N LYS A 482 4.63 -24.65 -7.52
CA LYS A 482 4.76 -23.40 -8.27
C LYS A 482 3.56 -23.09 -9.16
N VAL A 483 2.38 -23.57 -8.79
CA VAL A 483 1.13 -23.12 -9.39
C VAL A 483 0.91 -21.64 -9.09
N ASP A 484 0.20 -20.95 -9.98
CA ASP A 484 -0.09 -19.53 -9.79
C ASP A 484 -0.88 -19.30 -8.50
N TYR A 485 -0.34 -18.46 -7.63
CA TYR A 485 -0.82 -18.22 -6.28
C TYR A 485 -2.27 -17.71 -6.24
N ASN A 486 -2.60 -16.68 -7.03
CA ASN A 486 -3.94 -16.10 -7.00
C ASN A 486 -4.94 -16.94 -7.82
N ASN A 487 -4.50 -17.52 -8.94
CA ASN A 487 -5.32 -18.41 -9.75
C ASN A 487 -5.65 -19.72 -9.02
N PHE A 488 -4.79 -20.19 -8.10
CA PHE A 488 -5.08 -21.36 -7.27
C PHE A 488 -6.38 -21.16 -6.48
N PHE A 489 -6.52 -20.04 -5.75
CA PHE A 489 -7.72 -19.80 -4.95
C PHE A 489 -8.98 -19.66 -5.80
N TYR A 490 -8.88 -18.99 -6.96
CA TYR A 490 -9.99 -18.89 -7.91
C TYR A 490 -10.40 -20.27 -8.46
N LYS A 491 -9.44 -21.10 -8.87
CA LYS A 491 -9.74 -22.46 -9.38
C LYS A 491 -10.28 -23.38 -8.29
N LEU A 492 -9.81 -23.22 -7.05
CA LEU A 492 -10.32 -23.96 -5.89
C LEU A 492 -11.78 -23.59 -5.61
N GLU A 493 -12.13 -22.32 -5.73
CA GLU A 493 -13.51 -21.85 -5.57
C GLU A 493 -14.46 -22.38 -6.67
N GLU A 494 -14.01 -22.40 -7.92
CA GLU A 494 -14.81 -22.90 -9.06
C GLU A 494 -14.90 -24.44 -9.10
N TYR A 495 -14.14 -25.14 -8.26
CA TYR A 495 -14.15 -26.60 -8.22
C TYR A 495 -15.43 -27.14 -7.55
N ASN A 496 -16.33 -27.70 -8.35
CA ASN A 496 -17.60 -28.28 -7.90
C ASN A 496 -17.55 -29.82 -7.70
N GLY A 497 -16.38 -30.45 -7.86
CA GLY A 497 -16.23 -31.91 -7.69
C GLY A 497 -16.06 -32.33 -6.23
N SER A 498 -16.01 -33.65 -5.98
CA SER A 498 -15.61 -34.17 -4.67
C SER A 498 -14.10 -34.04 -4.47
N GLN A 499 -13.66 -33.83 -3.23
CA GLN A 499 -12.24 -33.82 -2.87
C GLN A 499 -11.64 -35.25 -2.86
N HIS A 500 -12.46 -36.22 -2.45
CA HIS A 500 -12.11 -37.63 -2.33
C HIS A 500 -12.92 -38.49 -3.29
N VAL A 501 -12.38 -39.66 -3.66
CA VAL A 501 -13.08 -40.70 -4.41
C VAL A 501 -13.45 -41.86 -3.47
N ASN A 502 -14.67 -42.38 -3.61
CA ASN A 502 -15.10 -43.59 -2.91
C ASN A 502 -14.71 -44.80 -3.78
N SER A 503 -13.44 -45.22 -3.72
CA SER A 503 -12.97 -46.39 -4.48
C SER A 503 -12.20 -47.35 -3.58
N ASP A 504 -12.55 -48.64 -3.67
CA ASP A 504 -11.80 -49.76 -3.08
C ASP A 504 -10.64 -50.24 -4.00
N SER A 505 -10.41 -49.56 -5.14
CA SER A 505 -9.28 -49.85 -6.02
C SER A 505 -7.98 -49.32 -5.41
N LEU A 506 -6.91 -50.10 -5.50
CA LEU A 506 -5.56 -49.73 -5.04
C LEU A 506 -5.15 -48.32 -5.53
N ASP A 507 -5.23 -47.35 -4.62
CA ASP A 507 -4.41 -46.13 -4.47
C ASP A 507 -4.14 -45.21 -5.68
N ASP A 508 -5.08 -45.01 -6.62
CA ASP A 508 -4.98 -43.89 -7.57
C ASP A 508 -5.02 -42.56 -6.80
N PHE A 509 -3.87 -41.88 -6.72
CA PHE A 509 -3.70 -40.62 -6.01
C PHE A 509 -4.05 -40.64 -4.50
N MET A 510 -3.81 -41.75 -3.81
CA MET A 510 -4.03 -41.90 -2.36
C MET A 510 -5.49 -41.62 -1.90
N GLY A 511 -6.47 -41.85 -2.77
CA GLY A 511 -7.90 -41.62 -2.49
C GLY A 511 -8.37 -40.18 -2.69
N LEU A 512 -7.52 -39.32 -3.26
CA LEU A 512 -7.92 -37.98 -3.71
C LEU A 512 -8.52 -38.03 -5.11
N ASN A 513 -9.47 -37.15 -5.39
CA ASN A 513 -10.02 -37.00 -6.73
C ASN A 513 -8.94 -36.44 -7.67
N PRO A 514 -8.58 -37.11 -8.79
CA PRO A 514 -7.55 -36.63 -9.70
C PRO A 514 -7.84 -35.23 -10.27
N HIS A 515 -9.11 -34.87 -10.46
CA HIS A 515 -9.49 -33.52 -10.88
C HIS A 515 -9.22 -32.46 -9.81
N TYR A 516 -9.32 -32.83 -8.53
CA TYR A 516 -8.94 -31.96 -7.41
C TYR A 516 -7.42 -31.83 -7.29
N VAL A 517 -6.70 -32.95 -7.40
CA VAL A 517 -5.22 -33.00 -7.35
C VAL A 517 -4.61 -32.09 -8.44
N ARG A 518 -5.22 -32.05 -9.63
CA ARG A 518 -4.78 -31.19 -10.74
C ARG A 518 -4.75 -29.69 -10.40
N LEU A 519 -5.48 -29.24 -9.37
CA LEU A 519 -5.43 -27.85 -8.93
C LEU A 519 -4.09 -27.48 -8.29
N PHE A 520 -3.40 -28.46 -7.71
CA PHE A 520 -2.19 -28.25 -6.92
C PHE A 520 -0.93 -28.38 -7.75
N PHE A 521 -0.93 -29.14 -8.85
CA PHE A 521 0.27 -29.44 -9.63
C PHE A 521 0.27 -28.73 -10.99
N SER A 522 1.47 -28.47 -11.51
CA SER A 522 1.63 -28.13 -12.92
C SER A 522 1.17 -29.27 -13.83
N ALA A 523 0.93 -28.98 -15.12
CA ALA A 523 0.53 -30.00 -16.08
C ALA A 523 1.58 -31.12 -16.23
N GLU A 524 2.86 -30.77 -16.13
CA GLU A 524 3.99 -31.71 -16.23
C GLU A 524 4.08 -32.63 -15.01
N GLU A 525 4.00 -32.07 -13.79
CA GLU A 525 4.01 -32.85 -12.55
C GLU A 525 2.78 -33.75 -12.42
N PHE A 526 1.59 -33.24 -12.80
CA PHE A 526 0.38 -34.05 -12.80
C PHE A 526 0.47 -35.22 -13.78
N ALA A 527 1.02 -34.97 -14.99
CA ALA A 527 1.26 -36.03 -15.96
C ALA A 527 2.31 -37.04 -15.47
N LEU A 528 3.34 -36.60 -14.74
CA LEU A 528 4.33 -37.47 -14.12
C LEU A 528 3.69 -38.42 -13.09
N LEU A 529 2.85 -37.89 -12.20
CA LEU A 529 2.09 -38.70 -11.24
C LEU A 529 1.17 -39.70 -11.94
N GLY A 530 0.45 -39.26 -12.98
CA GLY A 530 -0.40 -40.14 -13.78
C GLY A 530 0.36 -41.31 -14.41
N ARG A 531 1.50 -41.04 -15.05
CA ARG A 531 2.36 -42.10 -15.64
C ARG A 531 2.88 -43.06 -14.57
N TYR A 532 3.22 -42.57 -13.38
CA TYR A 532 3.63 -43.42 -12.26
C TYR A 532 2.50 -44.35 -11.80
N TYR A 533 1.30 -43.83 -11.56
CA TYR A 533 0.15 -44.65 -11.13
C TYR A 533 -0.32 -45.65 -12.21
N CYS A 534 -0.16 -45.34 -13.50
CA CYS A 534 -0.43 -46.27 -14.59
C CYS A 534 0.71 -47.29 -14.83
N GLY A 535 1.80 -47.26 -14.05
CA GLY A 535 2.95 -48.16 -14.20
C GLY A 535 3.86 -47.85 -15.39
N GLU A 536 3.65 -46.72 -16.08
CA GLU A 536 4.44 -46.26 -17.23
C GLU A 536 5.73 -45.54 -16.83
N HIS A 537 5.89 -45.18 -15.55
CA HIS A 537 7.07 -44.51 -15.03
C HIS A 537 7.51 -45.14 -13.71
N THR A 538 8.82 -45.37 -13.55
CA THR A 538 9.38 -45.93 -12.32
C THR A 538 9.67 -44.83 -11.29
N MET A 539 9.83 -45.23 -10.02
CA MET A 539 10.22 -44.31 -8.95
C MET A 539 11.57 -43.62 -9.25
N ASN A 540 11.58 -42.29 -9.20
CA ASN A 540 12.79 -41.45 -9.24
C ASN A 540 12.67 -40.31 -8.19
N SER A 541 13.63 -39.38 -8.17
CA SER A 541 13.59 -38.23 -7.25
C SER A 541 12.32 -37.39 -7.39
N ASP A 542 11.89 -37.15 -8.63
CA ASP A 542 10.81 -36.21 -8.94
C ASP A 542 9.45 -36.81 -8.60
N VAL A 543 9.25 -38.10 -8.89
CA VAL A 543 8.09 -38.88 -8.46
C VAL A 543 8.04 -38.96 -6.94
N LYS A 544 9.17 -39.24 -6.27
CA LYS A 544 9.22 -39.30 -4.81
C LYS A 544 8.81 -37.98 -4.18
N ALA A 545 9.31 -36.86 -4.69
CA ALA A 545 8.94 -35.53 -4.23
C ALA A 545 7.45 -35.25 -4.50
N ALA A 546 6.95 -35.53 -5.70
CA ALA A 546 5.54 -35.33 -6.03
C ALA A 546 4.60 -36.17 -5.13
N LEU A 547 4.97 -37.42 -4.79
CA LEU A 547 4.21 -38.26 -3.86
C LEU A 547 4.24 -37.74 -2.42
N GLU A 548 5.37 -37.18 -1.96
CA GLU A 548 5.45 -36.53 -0.65
C GLU A 548 4.47 -35.36 -0.54
N TYR A 549 4.43 -34.50 -1.57
CA TYR A 549 3.48 -33.37 -1.58
C TYR A 549 2.04 -33.82 -1.83
N LEU A 550 1.80 -34.91 -2.54
CA LEU A 550 0.47 -35.52 -2.63
C LEU A 550 -0.04 -35.99 -1.26
N GLN A 551 0.84 -36.55 -0.42
CA GLN A 551 0.51 -36.90 0.95
C GLN A 551 0.18 -35.67 1.80
N LYS A 552 0.93 -34.57 1.65
CA LYS A 552 0.62 -33.28 2.31
C LYS A 552 -0.73 -32.73 1.86
N ILE A 553 -1.03 -32.78 0.55
CA ILE A 553 -2.34 -32.38 0.01
C ILE A 553 -3.45 -33.22 0.64
N LYS A 554 -3.28 -34.53 0.80
CA LYS A 554 -4.28 -35.39 1.45
C LYS A 554 -4.56 -34.98 2.90
N GLN A 555 -3.50 -34.74 3.67
CA GLN A 555 -3.62 -34.28 5.06
C GLN A 555 -4.34 -32.93 5.15
N TRP A 556 -3.89 -31.96 4.34
CA TRP A 556 -4.47 -30.63 4.27
C TRP A 556 -5.94 -30.65 3.85
N THR A 557 -6.28 -31.43 2.82
CA THR A 557 -7.66 -31.57 2.31
C THR A 557 -8.58 -32.14 3.37
N THR A 558 -8.10 -33.13 4.14
CA THR A 558 -8.85 -33.72 5.24
C THR A 558 -9.08 -32.72 6.38
N ALA A 559 -8.12 -31.82 6.66
CA ALA A 559 -8.30 -30.75 7.63
C ALA A 559 -9.32 -29.72 7.13
N LEU A 560 -9.17 -29.24 5.90
CA LEU A 560 -10.08 -28.26 5.28
C LEU A 560 -11.52 -28.79 5.19
N GLY A 561 -11.71 -30.06 4.85
CA GLY A 561 -13.03 -30.70 4.72
C GLY A 561 -13.84 -30.79 6.02
N LYS A 562 -13.19 -30.63 7.18
CA LYS A 562 -13.86 -30.57 8.50
C LYS A 562 -14.38 -29.17 8.84
N LEU A 563 -13.97 -28.15 8.10
CA LEU A 563 -14.26 -26.76 8.41
C LEU A 563 -15.59 -26.31 7.80
N PRO A 564 -16.34 -25.42 8.49
CA PRO A 564 -17.57 -24.87 7.96
C PRO A 564 -17.28 -24.07 6.69
N ARG A 565 -18.16 -24.18 5.69
CA ARG A 565 -17.94 -23.62 4.34
C ARG A 565 -18.72 -22.33 4.13
N SER A 566 -18.13 -21.41 3.38
CA SER A 566 -18.71 -20.13 2.98
C SER A 566 -18.46 -19.84 1.49
N ASN A 567 -19.11 -18.81 0.95
CA ASN A 567 -18.93 -18.39 -0.45
C ASN A 567 -17.70 -17.48 -0.60
N ALA A 568 -16.76 -17.85 -1.47
CA ALA A 568 -15.54 -17.10 -1.73
C ALA A 568 -15.58 -16.17 -2.97
N LYS A 569 -16.70 -16.14 -3.73
CA LYS A 569 -16.85 -15.43 -5.03
C LYS A 569 -16.47 -13.95 -5.05
N HIS A 570 -16.52 -13.30 -3.90
CA HIS A 570 -16.22 -11.87 -3.77
C HIS A 570 -14.86 -11.60 -3.11
N VAL A 571 -14.04 -12.64 -2.97
CA VAL A 571 -12.76 -12.61 -2.26
C VAL A 571 -11.61 -13.07 -3.16
N ASN A 572 -11.85 -13.98 -4.11
CA ASN A 572 -10.82 -14.42 -5.04
C ASN A 572 -10.92 -13.69 -6.39
N PRO A 573 -9.99 -12.78 -6.71
CA PRO A 573 -10.03 -12.03 -7.96
C PRO A 573 -9.76 -12.96 -9.15
N LYS A 574 -10.58 -12.83 -10.20
CA LYS A 574 -10.43 -13.54 -11.48
C LYS A 574 -9.35 -12.93 -12.36
N PHE A 575 -8.99 -11.68 -12.09
CA PHE A 575 -7.92 -10.97 -12.80
C PHE A 575 -7.02 -10.21 -11.82
N ILE A 576 -5.71 -10.36 -12.00
CA ILE A 576 -4.66 -9.62 -11.31
C ILE A 576 -3.69 -9.08 -12.36
N PRO A 577 -3.39 -7.76 -12.39
CA PRO A 577 -2.47 -7.21 -13.37
C PRO A 577 -1.02 -7.63 -13.05
N ARG A 578 -0.46 -8.51 -13.90
CA ARG A 578 0.90 -9.05 -13.73
C ARG A 578 1.96 -8.11 -14.30
N SER A 579 3.19 -8.18 -13.79
CA SER A 579 4.31 -7.36 -14.26
C SER A 579 4.53 -7.43 -15.77
N TRP A 580 4.42 -8.62 -16.36
CA TRP A 580 4.58 -8.80 -17.81
C TRP A 580 3.44 -8.20 -18.63
N MET A 581 2.22 -8.12 -18.09
CA MET A 581 1.09 -7.46 -18.76
C MET A 581 1.31 -5.95 -18.84
N PHE A 582 1.86 -5.37 -17.76
CA PHE A 582 2.30 -3.98 -17.77
C PHE A 582 3.39 -3.74 -18.80
N GLU A 583 4.44 -4.56 -18.82
CA GLU A 583 5.53 -4.45 -19.79
C GLU A 583 5.01 -4.49 -21.22
N GLU A 584 4.16 -5.47 -21.54
CA GLU A 584 3.58 -5.62 -22.87
C GLU A 584 2.81 -4.37 -23.32
N VAL A 585 1.93 -3.84 -22.48
CA VAL A 585 1.15 -2.63 -22.77
C VAL A 585 2.04 -1.39 -22.88
N ILE A 586 3.05 -1.28 -22.01
CA ILE A 586 3.97 -0.13 -21.98
C ILE A 586 4.89 -0.13 -23.19
N ASP A 587 5.41 -1.30 -23.58
CA ASP A 587 6.31 -1.46 -24.71
C ASP A 587 5.58 -1.14 -26.02
N ASP A 588 4.37 -1.68 -26.20
CA ASP A 588 3.51 -1.37 -27.34
C ASP A 588 3.23 0.14 -27.45
N LEU A 589 2.78 0.76 -26.35
CA LEU A 589 2.50 2.20 -26.32
C LEU A 589 3.76 3.03 -26.60
N THR A 590 4.91 2.62 -26.06
CA THR A 590 6.18 3.34 -26.25
C THR A 590 6.66 3.25 -27.69
N LEU A 591 6.47 2.11 -28.37
CA LEU A 591 6.76 1.95 -29.79
C LEU A 591 5.89 2.89 -30.63
N GLN A 592 4.57 2.88 -30.41
CA GLN A 592 3.65 3.75 -31.15
C GLN A 592 3.96 5.25 -30.97
N LEU A 593 4.39 5.66 -29.78
CA LEU A 593 4.79 7.05 -29.50
C LEU A 593 6.08 7.47 -30.21
N ARG A 594 6.96 6.53 -30.58
CA ARG A 594 8.16 6.83 -31.40
C ARG A 594 7.81 7.10 -32.85
N ASP A 595 6.76 6.45 -33.35
CA ASP A 595 6.31 6.57 -34.73
C ASP A 595 5.53 7.87 -35.01
N GLY A 596 5.31 8.71 -33.99
CA GLY A 596 4.74 10.06 -34.12
C GLY A 596 3.23 10.10 -34.36
N HIS A 597 2.55 8.96 -34.35
CA HIS A 597 1.10 8.85 -34.52
C HIS A 597 0.37 9.00 -33.18
N LYS A 598 -0.93 9.32 -33.23
CA LYS A 598 -1.79 9.23 -32.04
C LYS A 598 -1.84 7.76 -31.61
N PRO A 599 -1.43 7.41 -30.38
CA PRO A 599 -1.35 6.02 -29.96
C PRO A 599 -2.75 5.40 -29.83
N ASP A 600 -2.86 4.13 -30.21
CA ASP A 600 -3.97 3.28 -29.83
C ASP A 600 -3.87 2.98 -28.32
N LEU A 601 -4.93 3.32 -27.60
CA LEU A 601 -5.02 3.12 -26.16
C LEU A 601 -5.80 1.86 -25.79
N SER A 602 -6.26 1.06 -26.77
CA SER A 602 -7.12 -0.09 -26.54
C SER A 602 -6.53 -1.10 -25.54
N ALA A 603 -5.23 -1.40 -25.65
CA ALA A 603 -4.55 -2.32 -24.73
C ALA A 603 -4.46 -1.75 -23.30
N LEU A 604 -4.12 -0.46 -23.19
CA LEU A 604 -4.02 0.25 -21.91
C LEU A 604 -5.38 0.36 -21.21
N GLN A 605 -6.44 0.69 -21.97
CA GLN A 605 -7.82 0.76 -21.49
C GLN A 605 -8.29 -0.62 -21.04
N LYS A 606 -8.01 -1.67 -21.80
CA LYS A 606 -8.36 -3.05 -21.45
C LYS A 606 -7.70 -3.49 -20.15
N LEU A 607 -6.39 -3.25 -19.99
CA LEU A 607 -5.67 -3.57 -18.75
C LEU A 607 -6.26 -2.82 -17.55
N SER A 608 -6.55 -1.53 -17.70
CA SER A 608 -7.16 -0.71 -16.65
C SER A 608 -8.57 -1.20 -16.29
N ASN A 609 -9.42 -1.50 -17.28
CA ASN A 609 -10.78 -1.97 -17.09
C ASN A 609 -10.81 -3.32 -16.34
N MET A 610 -10.01 -4.31 -16.76
CA MET A 610 -9.95 -5.60 -16.06
C MET A 610 -9.38 -5.47 -14.64
N SER A 611 -8.36 -4.63 -14.45
CA SER A 611 -7.74 -4.39 -13.15
C SER A 611 -8.68 -3.74 -12.13
N THR A 612 -9.62 -2.91 -12.59
CA THR A 612 -10.61 -2.21 -11.76
C THR A 612 -11.94 -2.94 -11.60
N ASN A 613 -12.06 -4.12 -12.22
CA ASN A 613 -13.20 -5.02 -12.13
C ASN A 613 -12.75 -6.47 -11.93
N PRO A 614 -11.91 -6.76 -10.91
CA PRO A 614 -11.18 -8.03 -10.87
C PRO A 614 -12.07 -9.25 -10.62
N TYR A 615 -13.30 -9.08 -10.10
CA TYR A 615 -14.20 -10.18 -9.73
C TYR A 615 -15.28 -10.49 -10.77
N ASP A 616 -15.66 -9.53 -11.61
CA ASP A 616 -16.86 -9.61 -12.45
C ASP A 616 -16.54 -9.40 -13.94
N PRO A 617 -16.42 -10.50 -14.71
CA PRO A 617 -16.18 -10.45 -16.14
C PRO A 617 -17.28 -9.74 -16.94
N ALA A 618 -18.51 -9.61 -16.40
CA ALA A 618 -19.57 -8.87 -17.09
C ALA A 618 -19.31 -7.36 -17.14
N GLN A 619 -18.42 -6.84 -16.28
CA GLN A 619 -17.96 -5.46 -16.29
C GLN A 619 -16.71 -5.26 -17.16
N TRP A 620 -16.18 -6.34 -17.76
CA TRP A 620 -15.08 -6.23 -18.71
C TRP A 620 -15.58 -5.76 -20.06
N ASP A 621 -14.99 -4.70 -20.59
CA ASP A 621 -15.40 -4.20 -21.90
C ASP A 621 -15.10 -5.21 -23.03
N GLN A 622 -15.77 -5.08 -24.16
CA GLN A 622 -15.59 -6.00 -25.30
C GLN A 622 -14.38 -5.64 -26.18
N THR A 623 -13.58 -4.64 -25.79
CA THR A 623 -12.37 -4.28 -26.54
C THR A 623 -11.28 -5.31 -26.29
N ARG A 624 -10.44 -5.54 -27.31
CA ARG A 624 -9.28 -6.45 -27.25
C ARG A 624 -9.59 -7.82 -26.61
N PRO A 625 -10.55 -8.59 -27.16
CA PRO A 625 -10.86 -9.94 -26.66
C PRO A 625 -9.66 -10.89 -26.76
N ASP A 626 -8.76 -10.64 -27.72
CA ASP A 626 -7.47 -11.31 -27.87
C ASP A 626 -6.58 -11.16 -26.62
N LEU A 627 -6.51 -9.95 -26.05
CA LEU A 627 -5.74 -9.69 -24.83
C LEU A 627 -6.41 -10.35 -23.62
N GLN A 628 -7.73 -10.25 -23.51
CA GLN A 628 -8.48 -10.85 -22.42
C GLN A 628 -8.25 -12.37 -22.37
N GLU A 629 -8.45 -13.06 -23.48
CA GLU A 629 -8.28 -14.51 -23.54
C GLU A 629 -6.85 -14.90 -23.18
N ARG A 630 -5.87 -14.24 -23.79
CA ARG A 630 -4.46 -14.53 -23.53
C ARG A 630 -4.06 -14.23 -22.10
N TRP A 631 -4.44 -13.08 -21.52
CA TRP A 631 -4.07 -12.74 -20.15
C TRP A 631 -4.70 -13.66 -19.09
N LEU A 632 -5.83 -14.32 -19.40
CA LEU A 632 -6.47 -15.30 -18.51
C LEU A 632 -5.91 -16.72 -18.67
N GLN A 633 -5.45 -17.09 -19.88
CA GLN A 633 -4.95 -18.44 -20.18
C GLN A 633 -3.43 -18.58 -20.03
N GLU A 634 -2.67 -17.52 -20.34
CA GLU A 634 -1.24 -17.57 -20.58
C GLU A 634 -0.45 -17.56 -19.26
N GLN A 635 -0.11 -18.75 -18.77
CA GLN A 635 0.92 -18.96 -17.76
C GLN A 635 2.25 -19.28 -18.46
N HIS A 636 2.86 -18.30 -19.13
CA HIS A 636 4.21 -18.50 -19.68
C HIS A 636 5.23 -18.50 -18.54
N PRO A 637 5.90 -19.63 -18.24
CA PRO A 637 6.83 -19.71 -17.11
C PRO A 637 7.97 -18.70 -17.21
N SER A 638 8.42 -18.36 -18.43
CA SER A 638 9.47 -17.36 -18.69
C SER A 638 9.05 -15.90 -18.43
N LYS A 639 7.75 -15.63 -18.26
CA LYS A 639 7.21 -14.29 -17.99
C LYS A 639 6.81 -14.07 -16.54
N LEU A 640 6.80 -15.14 -15.72
CA LEU A 640 6.42 -15.07 -14.30
C LEU A 640 7.59 -14.54 -13.45
N MET A 641 7.26 -13.97 -12.30
CA MET A 641 8.22 -13.52 -11.29
C MET A 641 9.23 -12.49 -11.81
N LYS A 642 8.82 -11.68 -12.82
CA LYS A 642 9.65 -10.62 -13.39
C LYS A 642 9.83 -9.48 -12.40
N GLN A 643 11.10 -9.15 -12.16
CA GLN A 643 11.49 -7.94 -11.43
C GLN A 643 11.28 -6.70 -12.29
N ALA A 644 10.97 -5.59 -11.63
CA ALA A 644 10.83 -4.28 -12.26
C ALA A 644 11.90 -3.32 -11.74
N SER A 645 12.31 -2.38 -12.60
CA SER A 645 13.22 -1.32 -12.20
C SER A 645 12.50 -0.11 -11.60
N CYS A 646 13.07 0.46 -10.53
CA CYS A 646 12.67 1.77 -10.05
C CYS A 646 12.83 2.81 -11.16
N SER A 647 11.81 3.64 -11.39
CA SER A 647 11.87 4.75 -12.35
C SER A 647 12.40 6.05 -11.76
N SER A 648 12.88 6.02 -10.51
CA SER A 648 13.44 7.16 -9.79
C SER A 648 14.68 7.71 -10.46
#